data_AF-A0A945S9P0-F1
#
_entry.id   AF-A0A945S9P0-F1
#
_cell.length_a   1.000
_cell.length_b   1.000
_cell.length_c   1.000
_cell.angle_alpha   90.00
_cell.angle_beta   90.00
_cell.angle_gamma   90.00
#
_symmetry.space_group_name_H-M   'P 1'
#
loop_
_entity.id
_entity.type
_entity.pdbx_description
1 polymer ?
#
loop_
_entity_poly.entity_id
_entity_poly.type
_entity_poly.pdbx_seq_one_letter_code
_entity_poly.pdbx_strand_id
1 'polypeptide(L)'
;MACLGRGVPGSGRGGLLVVCLLCGAVWRTWAWTPVMDLAFEEGRGQWVLDASASENHAVLGTNEQEETRDPAWGQAPTGHALTFDGHDDVVTVPHTLSLVPAAGLRVAVWFMQTGRTPFARLVDKGSGFDVYIDDRGFGSFRFHGAEAFGIRTDCAVPLNQWCHLMGQHDGRTLSIWLNGECVGRRPFSGPLPSQPMQTGEPVRIGNGHAARPFCGRISRVAIWNSGYEPLPVSPLTADADTVGLWSLDGLTSGLDRGPLSLVCEVRGATECAGRVAGALSFAGDDCVRVRHHSGMDLRDELAIECWVKQTERRPYARILEKSEWVYALWVRSDGRVDFVFKNDDEATTHTITDSVIPLQRWVHLRAEFDGFEALVYIDGVVVGRSRVPEQKRRITRSDGDLFIGNREAGDRGFVGAIDDVRLSRIVRRPRPPVHVWVTPAPLDETWDIWTEVRGSRGKVTMARGALIDPADGRTLRTWTLSEFDYGRGCQTIDVRDVLPGEYRIEVVGLAVDGAEVARATHDITRPGPPAWSGGATGVTNEVLPPWTPMGVSSEASGHAVTCWGRVYGFEKSFLPARIESLGGELLAGPARLVVIGDDGRRLPVVEECRVAESADHAVTLRGKITIGSGSARLRATSLTTIEYDGMLRTDLELDPGESWERIGEIVLEIPLKPATATLMTHPGRWFDDPTCAGKVPEGGWGVPDSWYLWVGGEHRGLCWFAEDQAEWELSDGSHGLSLTPGDGEVLLRVRLRNGPSDRRSFTWGLMATPVKPLPKGWQTLRFGGPHTPADIHVLWSTVRSSQWHSFPLPVDDTWYRDQVARAHAAGRRFVPYTNFNMQSDIGEDWEYWGETWSACAGEGKAADVLAMNVVNVRCCAALPAWCDFITWTYKEFIDSFDSDGFYLDNSVPHVCRNERHPSEHHNRRHIFAARELMKRFYAITKQNDPNNVMVCHMSSRPCLPLLSFCDAIVDGEQYGYLLDERFDGHYMPVTPLDRVRAELMAWGWGLVPFYLPCNRGPNPWDENLMRELMGLLLPHGVRFWMSGHPKTLGRVLDVIDGFQPDQATFLPYWSVPAWGRAAQEDELVVSGYRRDGEVLLLVTNLNAADRSVRVPLAEVLKGHAMPAAVRDPLDGLPAALLDSTVQLKVKGRNLRIIRLGR
;
A
#
# COMPACT_ATOMS: atom_id res chain seq x y z
N MET A 1 32.28 26.66 8.29
CA MET A 1 33.36 27.52 8.82
C MET A 1 34.70 26.87 8.50
N ALA A 2 35.66 27.66 7.98
CA ALA A 2 36.94 27.21 7.47
C ALA A 2 38.02 27.07 8.56
N CYS A 3 38.94 26.10 8.41
CA CYS A 3 40.35 26.24 8.78
C CYS A 3 41.22 25.23 8.02
N LEU A 4 42.18 25.77 7.28
CA LEU A 4 43.30 25.10 6.61
C LEU A 4 44.51 25.00 7.57
N GLY A 5 45.36 23.99 7.41
CA GLY A 5 46.79 24.15 7.71
C GLY A 5 47.62 22.90 8.00
N ARG A 6 48.38 22.43 6.98
CA ARG A 6 49.78 21.88 6.97
C ARG A 6 50.13 20.78 7.99
N GLY A 7 50.63 19.57 7.67
CA GLY A 7 51.53 19.11 6.62
C GLY A 7 52.89 18.64 7.20
N VAL A 8 53.15 17.32 7.15
CA VAL A 8 54.39 16.58 6.71
C VAL A 8 54.70 15.30 7.56
N PRO A 9 55.25 14.21 6.96
CA PRO A 9 54.95 12.80 7.30
C PRO A 9 56.12 11.99 7.92
N GLY A 10 55.84 10.76 8.38
CA GLY A 10 56.89 9.75 8.61
C GLY A 10 56.48 8.52 9.43
N SER A 11 56.35 7.38 8.72
CA SER A 11 56.64 5.99 9.12
C SER A 11 56.21 5.41 10.48
N GLY A 12 55.55 4.25 10.42
CA GLY A 12 55.74 3.20 11.44
C GLY A 12 54.47 2.48 11.87
N ARG A 13 54.30 1.25 11.37
CA ARG A 13 53.26 0.26 11.72
C ARG A 13 52.97 0.14 13.23
N GLY A 14 51.69 0.06 13.60
CA GLY A 14 51.25 -0.51 14.88
C GLY A 14 49.89 -0.03 15.37
N GLY A 15 48.85 -0.85 15.23
CA GLY A 15 47.64 -0.85 16.07
C GLY A 15 46.63 0.27 15.84
N LEU A 16 45.61 0.03 15.00
CA LEU A 16 44.36 0.80 15.07
C LEU A 16 43.40 0.11 16.04
N LEU A 17 43.48 0.53 17.30
CA LEU A 17 42.40 0.41 18.28
C LEU A 17 41.42 1.54 17.96
N VAL A 18 40.25 1.24 17.38
CA VAL A 18 39.18 2.24 17.22
C VAL A 18 38.23 2.11 18.40
N VAL A 19 38.29 3.14 19.25
CA VAL A 19 37.32 3.47 20.27
C VAL A 19 36.01 3.85 19.58
N CYS A 20 34.98 3.03 19.72
CA CYS A 20 33.58 3.40 19.52
C CYS A 20 32.85 3.26 20.85
N LEU A 21 32.70 4.38 21.56
CA LEU A 21 31.78 4.53 22.68
C LEU A 21 30.90 5.74 22.38
N LEU A 22 29.60 5.57 22.62
CA LEU A 22 28.48 6.52 22.52
C LEU A 22 27.73 6.53 21.17
N CYS A 23 26.89 5.50 20.97
CA CYS A 23 25.50 5.57 20.48
C CYS A 23 24.92 4.15 20.54
N GLY A 24 23.91 3.94 21.39
CA GLY A 24 23.31 2.64 21.71
C GLY A 24 22.39 2.09 20.62
N ALA A 25 22.86 1.98 19.38
CA ALA A 25 22.21 1.16 18.36
C ALA A 25 23.02 -0.15 18.25
N VAL A 26 22.48 -1.25 18.77
CA VAL A 26 23.01 -2.59 18.47
C VAL A 26 22.66 -2.91 17.02
N TRP A 27 23.48 -2.41 16.10
CA TRP A 27 23.42 -2.82 14.70
C TRP A 27 23.77 -4.30 14.63
N ARG A 28 22.80 -5.12 14.19
CA ARG A 28 23.05 -6.52 13.80
C ARG A 28 24.11 -6.53 12.69
N THR A 29 25.37 -6.75 13.03
CA THR A 29 26.38 -7.10 12.04
C THR A 29 26.19 -8.57 11.70
N TRP A 30 25.35 -8.86 10.71
CA TRP A 30 25.52 -10.10 9.94
C TRP A 30 26.93 -10.04 9.36
N ALA A 31 27.81 -10.94 9.74
CA ALA A 31 29.15 -11.00 9.20
C ALA A 31 29.05 -11.41 7.72
N TRP A 32 29.17 -10.43 6.81
CA TRP A 32 29.18 -10.69 5.38
C TRP A 32 30.48 -11.39 5.01
N THR A 33 30.40 -12.68 4.69
CA THR A 33 31.53 -13.45 4.15
C THR A 33 31.39 -13.51 2.63
N PRO A 34 32.45 -13.25 1.84
CA PRO A 34 32.35 -13.34 0.39
C PRO A 34 32.07 -14.79 -0.02
N VAL A 35 31.15 -14.97 -0.94
CA VAL A 35 30.90 -16.24 -1.66
C VAL A 35 31.64 -16.26 -3.00
N MET A 36 32.24 -15.14 -3.39
CA MET A 36 33.13 -15.01 -4.53
C MET A 36 34.02 -13.78 -4.30
N ASP A 37 35.33 -13.93 -4.44
CA ASP A 37 36.33 -12.88 -4.42
C ASP A 37 37.38 -13.16 -5.50
N LEU A 38 37.15 -12.60 -6.68
CA LEU A 38 38.04 -12.68 -7.83
C LEU A 38 39.02 -11.51 -7.77
N ALA A 39 40.23 -11.75 -7.26
CA ALA A 39 41.24 -10.71 -7.09
C ALA A 39 42.06 -10.41 -8.36
N PHE A 40 42.05 -11.32 -9.34
CA PHE A 40 42.82 -11.22 -10.59
C PHE A 40 44.34 -11.16 -10.37
N GLU A 41 44.87 -11.84 -9.35
CA GLU A 41 46.31 -11.84 -9.05
C GLU A 41 47.13 -12.72 -10.01
N GLU A 42 46.48 -13.58 -10.79
CA GLU A 42 47.11 -14.52 -11.72
C GLU A 42 47.86 -13.81 -12.85
N GLY A 43 47.29 -12.71 -13.36
CA GLY A 43 47.91 -11.85 -14.38
C GLY A 43 48.13 -12.47 -15.77
N ARG A 44 47.78 -13.75 -15.95
CA ARG A 44 47.89 -14.54 -17.19
C ARG A 44 47.08 -15.83 -17.11
N GLY A 45 46.83 -16.45 -18.25
CA GLY A 45 46.16 -17.75 -18.35
C GLY A 45 44.63 -17.65 -18.41
N GLN A 46 43.96 -18.80 -18.41
CA GLN A 46 42.53 -18.94 -18.67
C GLN A 46 41.62 -18.94 -17.43
N TRP A 47 42.20 -18.91 -16.24
CA TRP A 47 41.48 -19.03 -14.98
C TRP A 47 41.66 -17.77 -14.13
N VAL A 48 40.59 -17.38 -13.45
CA VAL A 48 40.62 -16.41 -12.36
C VAL A 48 40.16 -17.14 -11.11
N LEU A 49 41.06 -17.29 -10.13
CA LEU A 49 40.77 -18.07 -8.94
C LEU A 49 39.91 -17.24 -7.98
N ASP A 50 38.97 -17.94 -7.35
CA ASP A 50 38.16 -17.42 -6.27
C ASP A 50 38.88 -17.67 -4.95
N ALA A 51 39.18 -16.60 -4.21
CA ALA A 51 39.82 -16.67 -2.91
C ALA A 51 38.83 -16.99 -1.77
N SER A 52 37.53 -17.06 -2.06
CA SER A 52 36.51 -17.40 -1.08
C SER A 52 36.45 -18.91 -0.78
N ALA A 53 35.84 -19.28 0.34
CA ALA A 53 35.62 -20.68 0.71
C ALA A 53 34.61 -21.41 -0.20
N SER A 54 33.91 -20.70 -1.09
CA SER A 54 32.96 -21.29 -2.06
C SER A 54 33.64 -21.81 -3.33
N GLU A 55 34.91 -21.49 -3.58
CA GLU A 55 35.68 -21.96 -4.76
C GLU A 55 34.96 -21.69 -6.11
N ASN A 56 34.26 -20.56 -6.22
CA ASN A 56 33.54 -20.13 -7.43
C ASN A 56 34.51 -19.57 -8.49
N HIS A 57 35.44 -20.41 -8.96
CA HIS A 57 36.46 -20.06 -9.94
C HIS A 57 35.83 -19.65 -11.29
N ALA A 58 36.49 -18.72 -11.98
CA ALA A 58 36.04 -18.21 -13.26
C ALA A 58 36.97 -18.67 -14.40
N VAL A 59 36.40 -18.82 -15.59
CA VAL A 59 37.14 -19.03 -16.83
C VAL A 59 37.00 -17.79 -17.72
N LEU A 60 38.05 -17.43 -18.45
CA LEU A 60 37.93 -16.44 -19.51
C LEU A 60 37.09 -17.04 -20.65
N GLY A 61 36.26 -16.23 -21.28
CA GLY A 61 35.28 -16.70 -22.24
C GLY A 61 34.14 -17.51 -21.60
N THR A 62 33.68 -18.52 -22.32
CA THR A 62 32.52 -19.37 -22.01
C THR A 62 32.92 -20.80 -21.63
N ASN A 63 34.19 -21.15 -21.76
CA ASN A 63 34.74 -22.47 -21.46
C ASN A 63 36.26 -22.37 -21.18
N GLU A 64 36.92 -23.50 -20.92
CA GLU A 64 38.34 -23.53 -20.52
C GLU A 64 39.34 -23.38 -21.69
N GLN A 65 38.88 -23.32 -22.94
CA GLN A 65 39.72 -23.18 -24.13
C GLN A 65 39.84 -21.71 -24.54
N GLU A 66 41.01 -21.32 -25.03
CA GLU A 66 41.23 -19.96 -25.54
C GLU A 66 40.29 -19.65 -26.72
N GLU A 67 39.49 -18.59 -26.60
CA GLU A 67 38.56 -18.15 -27.65
C GLU A 67 38.64 -16.65 -27.94
N THR A 68 38.02 -16.21 -29.04
CA THR A 68 38.01 -14.79 -29.42
C THR A 68 37.22 -13.91 -28.46
N ARG A 69 36.42 -14.52 -27.58
CA ARG A 69 35.60 -13.87 -26.55
C ARG A 69 36.31 -13.79 -25.20
N ASP A 70 37.60 -14.10 -25.17
CA ASP A 70 38.41 -14.01 -23.97
C ASP A 70 38.93 -12.59 -23.79
N PRO A 71 38.64 -11.93 -22.65
CA PRO A 71 39.23 -10.64 -22.37
C PRO A 71 40.74 -10.76 -22.17
N ALA A 72 41.48 -9.75 -22.63
CA ALA A 72 42.93 -9.73 -22.49
C ALA A 72 43.37 -9.25 -21.10
N TRP A 73 44.41 -9.88 -20.53
CA TRP A 73 45.04 -9.42 -19.30
C TRP A 73 45.67 -8.03 -19.46
N GLY A 74 45.49 -7.20 -18.44
CA GLY A 74 45.96 -5.82 -18.37
C GLY A 74 46.31 -5.40 -16.94
N GLN A 75 46.52 -4.10 -16.73
CA GLN A 75 46.97 -3.53 -15.46
C GLN A 75 45.90 -2.66 -14.79
N ALA A 76 45.80 -2.79 -13.46
CA ALA A 76 45.00 -1.95 -12.56
C ALA A 76 45.92 -1.04 -11.70
N PRO A 77 45.40 -0.09 -10.90
CA PRO A 77 46.23 0.72 -10.00
C PRO A 77 46.95 -0.12 -8.95
N THR A 78 46.36 -1.26 -8.58
CA THR A 78 46.94 -2.30 -7.73
C THR A 78 46.58 -3.65 -8.33
N GLY A 79 47.57 -4.49 -8.64
CA GLY A 79 47.36 -5.81 -9.24
C GLY A 79 47.02 -5.75 -10.75
N HIS A 80 46.28 -6.74 -11.24
CA HIS A 80 45.92 -6.88 -12.65
C HIS A 80 44.44 -6.57 -12.90
N ALA A 81 44.09 -6.45 -14.18
CA ALA A 81 42.73 -6.28 -14.68
C ALA A 81 42.53 -7.13 -15.93
N LEU A 82 41.29 -7.32 -16.33
CA LEU A 82 40.92 -7.81 -17.66
C LEU A 82 40.40 -6.66 -18.50
N THR A 83 40.78 -6.64 -19.77
CA THR A 83 40.40 -5.63 -20.76
C THR A 83 39.31 -6.20 -21.65
N PHE A 84 38.21 -5.46 -21.77
CA PHE A 84 37.03 -5.80 -22.55
C PHE A 84 36.88 -4.79 -23.69
N ASP A 85 36.73 -5.29 -24.91
CA ASP A 85 36.74 -4.50 -26.13
C ASP A 85 35.41 -3.79 -26.45
N GLY A 86 34.31 -4.21 -25.80
CA GLY A 86 32.97 -3.69 -26.04
C GLY A 86 32.17 -4.46 -27.10
N HIS A 87 32.61 -5.64 -27.51
CA HIS A 87 31.94 -6.49 -28.49
C HIS A 87 31.39 -7.79 -27.88
N ASP A 88 32.26 -8.72 -27.48
CA ASP A 88 31.84 -10.06 -27.05
C ASP A 88 32.61 -10.65 -25.85
N ASP A 89 33.72 -10.02 -25.44
CA ASP A 89 34.54 -10.42 -24.30
C ASP A 89 33.73 -10.72 -23.02
N VAL A 90 33.97 -11.88 -22.40
CA VAL A 90 33.24 -12.31 -21.20
C VAL A 90 34.13 -13.15 -20.28
N VAL A 91 33.84 -13.13 -18.98
CA VAL A 91 34.35 -14.11 -18.01
C VAL A 91 33.17 -14.85 -17.42
N THR A 92 33.26 -16.18 -17.33
CA THR A 92 32.16 -17.05 -16.88
C THR A 92 32.51 -17.74 -15.57
N VAL A 93 31.64 -17.59 -14.57
CA VAL A 93 31.69 -18.35 -13.31
C VAL A 93 30.53 -19.34 -13.30
N PRO A 94 30.78 -20.66 -13.18
CA PRO A 94 29.73 -21.67 -13.16
C PRO A 94 28.68 -21.42 -12.07
N HIS A 95 27.45 -21.86 -12.32
CA HIS A 95 26.37 -21.72 -11.35
C HIS A 95 26.61 -22.57 -10.09
N THR A 96 26.48 -21.92 -8.93
CA THR A 96 26.40 -22.56 -7.62
C THR A 96 25.30 -21.92 -6.78
N LEU A 97 24.81 -22.65 -5.76
CA LEU A 97 23.78 -22.13 -4.87
C LEU A 97 24.29 -20.96 -3.99
N SER A 98 25.59 -20.87 -3.71
CA SER A 98 26.15 -19.75 -2.94
C SER A 98 26.00 -18.41 -3.65
N LEU A 99 25.93 -18.42 -4.99
CA LEU A 99 25.68 -17.27 -5.86
C LEU A 99 24.18 -16.92 -6.03
N VAL A 100 23.29 -17.61 -5.30
CA VAL A 100 21.84 -17.35 -5.27
C VAL A 100 21.48 -16.58 -3.99
N PRO A 101 21.23 -15.26 -4.06
CA PRO A 101 20.76 -14.45 -2.94
C PRO A 101 19.60 -15.08 -2.15
N ALA A 102 19.86 -15.33 -0.86
CA ALA A 102 18.88 -15.96 0.04
C ALA A 102 18.22 -14.97 1.01
N ALA A 103 18.98 -14.00 1.54
CA ALA A 103 18.47 -13.00 2.50
C ALA A 103 18.93 -11.57 2.17
N GLY A 104 20.13 -11.44 1.61
CA GLY A 104 20.76 -10.17 1.25
C GLY A 104 21.92 -10.43 0.32
N LEU A 105 22.28 -9.43 -0.47
CA LEU A 105 23.32 -9.51 -1.48
C LEU A 105 24.17 -8.25 -1.45
N ARG A 106 25.49 -8.40 -1.55
CA ARG A 106 26.40 -7.32 -1.88
C ARG A 106 27.20 -7.72 -3.12
N VAL A 107 27.36 -6.81 -4.06
CA VAL A 107 28.20 -6.99 -5.24
C VAL A 107 29.10 -5.77 -5.37
N ALA A 108 30.41 -5.98 -5.44
CA ALA A 108 31.40 -4.93 -5.59
C ALA A 108 32.29 -5.20 -6.80
N VAL A 109 32.62 -4.14 -7.54
CA VAL A 109 33.46 -4.23 -8.74
C VAL A 109 34.31 -2.97 -8.88
N TRP A 110 35.60 -3.17 -9.16
CA TRP A 110 36.49 -2.11 -9.65
C TRP A 110 36.51 -2.11 -11.18
N PHE A 111 36.37 -0.95 -11.80
CA PHE A 111 36.39 -0.86 -13.25
C PHE A 111 36.88 0.50 -13.74
N MET A 112 37.30 0.55 -15.00
CA MET A 112 37.57 1.76 -15.76
C MET A 112 36.84 1.67 -17.08
N GLN A 113 35.81 2.50 -17.26
CA GLN A 113 35.05 2.54 -18.51
C GLN A 113 35.74 3.44 -19.54
N THR A 114 36.07 2.93 -20.72
CA THR A 114 36.71 3.70 -21.81
C THR A 114 35.75 4.02 -22.95
N GLY A 115 34.66 3.27 -23.09
CA GLY A 115 33.61 3.47 -24.09
C GLY A 115 32.22 3.17 -23.54
N ARG A 116 31.17 3.68 -24.21
CA ARG A 116 29.77 3.47 -23.83
C ARG A 116 29.10 2.48 -24.77
N THR A 117 28.55 1.43 -24.19
CA THR A 117 27.71 0.42 -24.84
C THR A 117 26.37 0.37 -24.10
N PRO A 118 25.26 0.07 -24.78
CA PRO A 118 23.97 0.11 -24.12
C PRO A 118 23.82 -0.93 -23.01
N PHE A 119 23.50 -0.50 -21.79
CA PHE A 119 23.35 -1.34 -20.58
C PHE A 119 24.59 -2.23 -20.26
N ALA A 120 25.79 -1.70 -20.45
CA ALA A 120 27.08 -2.38 -20.26
C ALA A 120 27.16 -3.16 -18.94
N ARG A 121 27.35 -4.49 -18.99
CA ARG A 121 27.40 -5.33 -17.78
C ARG A 121 28.77 -5.35 -17.14
N LEU A 122 28.79 -5.04 -15.84
CA LEU A 122 29.95 -5.30 -15.00
C LEU A 122 29.85 -6.71 -14.40
N VAL A 123 28.68 -7.06 -13.86
CA VAL A 123 28.35 -8.40 -13.33
C VAL A 123 26.91 -8.73 -13.71
N ASP A 124 26.64 -9.93 -14.25
CA ASP A 124 25.33 -10.36 -14.71
C ASP A 124 25.08 -11.83 -14.30
N LYS A 125 24.05 -12.07 -13.50
CA LYS A 125 23.61 -13.41 -13.07
C LYS A 125 22.29 -13.81 -13.76
N GLY A 126 22.16 -13.46 -15.03
CA GLY A 126 21.03 -13.82 -15.89
C GLY A 126 19.71 -13.30 -15.32
N SER A 127 18.74 -14.17 -15.11
CA SER A 127 17.46 -13.85 -14.47
C SER A 127 17.54 -13.62 -12.95
N GLY A 128 18.74 -13.51 -12.37
CA GLY A 128 18.95 -13.26 -10.93
C GLY A 128 19.14 -11.79 -10.59
N PHE A 129 20.34 -11.27 -10.81
CA PHE A 129 20.70 -9.86 -10.56
C PHE A 129 21.73 -9.37 -11.57
N ASP A 130 21.87 -8.05 -11.70
CA ASP A 130 22.94 -7.43 -12.46
C ASP A 130 23.46 -6.13 -11.82
N VAL A 131 24.74 -5.86 -12.09
CA VAL A 131 25.40 -4.57 -11.89
C VAL A 131 25.84 -4.07 -13.26
N TYR A 132 25.35 -2.90 -13.66
CA TYR A 132 25.55 -2.40 -15.02
C TYR A 132 25.62 -0.87 -15.06
N ILE A 133 26.06 -0.35 -16.21
CA ILE A 133 26.06 1.09 -16.51
C ILE A 133 25.05 1.33 -17.63
N ASP A 134 24.08 2.22 -17.40
CA ASP A 134 23.07 2.55 -18.42
C ASP A 134 23.63 3.44 -19.55
N ASP A 135 22.84 3.62 -20.61
CA ASP A 135 23.25 4.38 -21.80
C ASP A 135 23.58 5.86 -21.47
N ARG A 136 23.01 6.36 -20.37
CA ARG A 136 23.27 7.71 -19.83
C ARG A 136 24.47 7.75 -18.90
N GLY A 137 25.05 6.60 -18.52
CA GLY A 137 26.29 6.47 -17.76
C GLY A 137 26.08 6.33 -16.26
N PHE A 138 24.86 6.05 -15.82
CA PHE A 138 24.57 5.86 -14.40
C PHE A 138 24.76 4.38 -14.03
N GLY A 139 25.47 4.14 -12.94
CA GLY A 139 25.67 2.80 -12.39
C GLY A 139 24.39 2.30 -11.74
N SER A 140 24.02 1.05 -11.97
CA SER A 140 22.79 0.44 -11.47
C SER A 140 23.09 -0.91 -10.83
N PHE A 141 22.37 -1.22 -9.74
CA PHE A 141 22.31 -2.53 -9.11
C PHE A 141 20.86 -2.99 -9.08
N ARG A 142 20.55 -4.12 -9.71
CA ARG A 142 19.18 -4.55 -9.97
C ARG A 142 19.00 -6.06 -9.77
N PHE A 143 17.83 -6.44 -9.29
CA PHE A 143 17.33 -7.79 -9.19
C PHE A 143 16.24 -8.04 -10.23
N HIS A 144 16.20 -9.25 -10.76
CA HIS A 144 15.21 -9.71 -11.72
C HIS A 144 14.17 -10.59 -11.02
N GLY A 145 12.92 -10.48 -11.45
CA GLY A 145 11.74 -10.96 -10.73
C GLY A 145 10.50 -10.97 -11.62
N ALA A 146 9.33 -11.24 -11.04
CA ALA A 146 8.05 -10.92 -11.70
C ALA A 146 7.96 -9.42 -12.03
N GLU A 147 8.53 -8.59 -11.14
CA GLU A 147 8.86 -7.18 -11.41
C GLU A 147 10.34 -6.96 -11.06
N ALA A 148 11.09 -6.33 -11.96
CA ALA A 148 12.49 -6.00 -11.72
C ALA A 148 12.59 -4.76 -10.81
N PHE A 149 13.45 -4.82 -9.80
CA PHE A 149 13.69 -3.69 -8.91
C PHE A 149 15.18 -3.46 -8.72
N GLY A 150 15.57 -2.22 -8.42
CA GLY A 150 16.97 -1.90 -8.20
C GLY A 150 17.18 -0.53 -7.60
N ILE A 151 18.41 -0.09 -7.67
CA ILE A 151 18.86 1.24 -7.30
C ILE A 151 19.92 1.71 -8.31
N ARG A 152 19.99 3.02 -8.51
CA ARG A 152 20.89 3.65 -9.48
C ARG A 152 21.62 4.79 -8.80
N THR A 153 22.84 5.08 -9.26
CA THR A 153 23.58 6.27 -8.84
C THR A 153 22.80 7.54 -9.22
N ASP A 154 22.91 8.59 -8.40
CA ASP A 154 22.37 9.92 -8.68
C ASP A 154 23.28 10.77 -9.60
N CYS A 155 24.50 10.30 -9.82
CA CYS A 155 25.52 10.89 -10.67
C CYS A 155 26.03 9.89 -11.73
N ALA A 156 26.50 10.42 -12.86
CA ALA A 156 27.10 9.61 -13.92
C ALA A 156 28.52 9.15 -13.55
N VAL A 157 28.87 7.94 -13.94
CA VAL A 157 30.22 7.38 -13.79
C VAL A 157 31.17 8.07 -14.78
N PRO A 158 32.35 8.55 -14.32
CA PRO A 158 33.33 9.18 -15.19
C PRO A 158 34.03 8.16 -16.11
N LEU A 159 34.27 8.57 -17.36
CA LEU A 159 35.06 7.78 -18.31
C LEU A 159 36.57 7.93 -18.03
N ASN A 160 37.34 6.91 -18.41
CA ASN A 160 38.80 6.86 -18.34
C ASN A 160 39.37 7.05 -16.92
N GLN A 161 38.60 6.71 -15.90
CA GLN A 161 39.01 6.76 -14.50
C GLN A 161 38.66 5.44 -13.81
N TRP A 162 39.51 4.99 -12.88
CA TRP A 162 39.20 3.85 -12.03
C TRP A 162 38.12 4.24 -11.03
N CYS A 163 37.02 3.49 -11.06
CA CYS A 163 35.89 3.64 -10.17
C CYS A 163 35.63 2.34 -9.42
N HIS A 164 35.05 2.46 -8.23
CA HIS A 164 34.51 1.36 -7.47
C HIS A 164 33.00 1.51 -7.35
N LEU A 165 32.24 0.56 -7.88
CA LEU A 165 30.79 0.52 -7.74
C LEU A 165 30.41 -0.67 -6.85
N MET A 166 29.62 -0.40 -5.82
CA MET A 166 29.09 -1.42 -4.94
C MET A 166 27.57 -1.28 -4.85
N GLY A 167 26.85 -2.37 -5.08
CA GLY A 167 25.44 -2.50 -4.75
C GLY A 167 25.25 -3.35 -3.49
N GLN A 168 24.32 -2.98 -2.62
CA GLN A 168 23.98 -3.76 -1.44
C GLN A 168 22.47 -3.83 -1.23
N HIS A 169 22.02 -4.99 -0.80
CA HIS A 169 20.72 -5.25 -0.23
C HIS A 169 20.89 -5.94 1.12
N ASP A 170 20.55 -5.29 2.23
CA ASP A 170 20.74 -5.83 3.59
C ASP A 170 19.50 -6.51 4.19
N GLY A 171 18.47 -6.74 3.38
CA GLY A 171 17.18 -7.29 3.81
C GLY A 171 16.14 -6.21 4.16
N ARG A 172 16.56 -4.95 4.31
CA ARG A 172 15.68 -3.80 4.59
C ARG A 172 15.97 -2.56 3.74
N THR A 173 17.15 -2.48 3.14
CA THR A 173 17.65 -1.31 2.43
C THR A 173 18.37 -1.75 1.16
N LEU A 174 18.09 -1.06 0.05
CA LEU A 174 18.94 -1.04 -1.15
C LEU A 174 19.82 0.20 -1.12
N SER A 175 21.11 0.01 -1.38
CA SER A 175 22.06 1.12 -1.47
C SER A 175 23.09 0.87 -2.56
N ILE A 176 23.60 1.97 -3.12
CA ILE A 176 24.62 1.96 -4.15
C ILE A 176 25.69 3.01 -3.82
N TRP A 177 26.95 2.60 -3.93
CA TRP A 177 28.09 3.41 -3.59
C TRP A 177 29.00 3.55 -4.80
N LEU A 178 29.48 4.76 -5.01
CA LEU A 178 30.48 5.08 -6.02
C LEU A 178 31.70 5.65 -5.30
N ASN A 179 32.87 5.01 -5.48
CA ASN A 179 34.14 5.43 -4.89
C ASN A 179 34.13 5.59 -3.36
N GLY A 180 33.32 4.78 -2.67
CA GLY A 180 33.21 4.76 -1.20
C GLY A 180 32.14 5.68 -0.63
N GLU A 181 31.52 6.53 -1.43
CA GLU A 181 30.41 7.39 -1.03
C GLU A 181 29.06 6.75 -1.37
N CYS A 182 28.07 6.85 -0.47
CA CYS A 182 26.72 6.36 -0.71
C CYS A 182 25.95 7.36 -1.58
N VAL A 183 25.80 7.05 -2.87
CA VAL A 183 25.20 7.93 -3.90
C VAL A 183 23.76 7.53 -4.25
N GLY A 184 23.18 6.63 -3.47
CA GLY A 184 21.80 6.22 -3.57
C GLY A 184 21.45 5.27 -2.44
N ARG A 185 20.35 5.52 -1.75
CA ARG A 185 19.81 4.65 -0.71
C ARG A 185 18.29 4.72 -0.71
N ARG A 186 17.63 3.58 -0.61
CA ARG A 186 16.18 3.52 -0.38
C ARG A 186 15.82 2.31 0.49
N PRO A 187 14.82 2.42 1.37
CA PRO A 187 14.32 1.25 2.07
C PRO A 187 13.68 0.26 1.08
N PHE A 188 13.62 -1.01 1.48
CA PHE A 188 13.07 -2.11 0.71
C PHE A 188 12.39 -3.12 1.65
N SER A 189 11.09 -3.32 1.48
CA SER A 189 10.26 -4.30 2.18
C SER A 189 9.58 -5.20 1.15
N GLY A 190 10.36 -6.08 0.53
CA GLY A 190 9.87 -7.15 -0.32
C GLY A 190 10.68 -8.42 -0.08
N PRO A 191 10.14 -9.61 -0.36
CA PRO A 191 11.00 -10.78 -0.45
C PRO A 191 11.99 -10.57 -1.62
N LEU A 192 13.23 -11.04 -1.46
CA LEU A 192 14.07 -11.26 -2.64
C LEU A 192 13.32 -12.26 -3.56
N PRO A 193 13.33 -12.07 -4.90
CA PRO A 193 12.56 -12.91 -5.81
C PRO A 193 12.92 -14.39 -5.61
N SER A 194 12.02 -15.16 -5.00
CA SER A 194 12.27 -16.56 -4.67
C SER A 194 12.13 -17.51 -5.87
N GLN A 195 11.85 -16.99 -7.07
CA GLN A 195 11.31 -17.79 -8.18
C GLN A 195 11.92 -17.55 -9.59
N PRO A 196 12.79 -16.56 -9.86
CA PRO A 196 13.64 -16.58 -11.05
C PRO A 196 15.13 -16.78 -10.77
N MET A 197 15.53 -17.01 -9.51
CA MET A 197 16.94 -17.15 -9.14
C MET A 197 17.50 -18.59 -9.17
N GLN A 198 16.67 -19.57 -9.57
CA GLN A 198 17.05 -20.99 -9.69
C GLN A 198 17.40 -21.42 -11.14
N THR A 199 17.71 -20.50 -12.05
CA THR A 199 17.84 -20.83 -13.49
C THR A 199 19.07 -21.66 -13.89
N GLY A 200 19.94 -22.04 -12.95
CA GLY A 200 21.17 -22.75 -13.28
C GLY A 200 22.16 -21.90 -14.11
N GLU A 201 21.87 -20.61 -14.35
CA GLU A 201 22.68 -19.74 -15.18
C GLU A 201 23.98 -19.32 -14.46
N PRO A 202 25.11 -19.23 -15.17
CA PRO A 202 26.38 -18.77 -14.60
C PRO A 202 26.36 -17.27 -14.24
N VAL A 203 27.34 -16.81 -13.46
CA VAL A 203 27.65 -15.37 -13.41
C VAL A 203 28.53 -15.05 -14.61
N ARG A 204 28.24 -13.93 -15.29
CA ARG A 204 29.08 -13.36 -16.34
C ARG A 204 29.62 -12.00 -15.91
N ILE A 205 30.89 -11.74 -16.23
CA ILE A 205 31.56 -10.46 -15.97
C ILE A 205 31.97 -9.86 -17.31
N GLY A 206 31.72 -8.57 -17.48
CA GLY A 206 32.06 -7.81 -18.70
C GLY A 206 31.13 -8.02 -19.89
N ASN A 207 30.22 -9.00 -19.87
CA ASN A 207 29.15 -9.14 -20.84
C ASN A 207 27.94 -9.86 -20.23
N GLY A 208 26.74 -9.51 -20.67
CA GLY A 208 25.49 -10.10 -20.17
C GLY A 208 25.00 -11.31 -20.95
N HIS A 209 23.97 -11.96 -20.41
CA HIS A 209 23.25 -13.03 -21.12
C HIS A 209 22.51 -12.51 -22.38
N ALA A 210 22.19 -11.22 -22.41
CA ALA A 210 21.52 -10.54 -23.52
C ALA A 210 22.46 -9.74 -24.45
N ALA A 211 23.75 -10.12 -24.54
CA ALA A 211 24.78 -9.44 -25.34
C ALA A 211 24.87 -7.93 -25.06
N ARG A 212 25.36 -7.60 -23.86
CA ARG A 212 25.46 -6.24 -23.32
C ARG A 212 26.92 -5.98 -22.90
N PRO A 213 27.84 -5.93 -23.88
CA PRO A 213 29.28 -5.97 -23.63
C PRO A 213 29.76 -4.70 -22.95
N PHE A 214 30.77 -4.80 -22.10
CA PHE A 214 31.45 -3.68 -21.46
C PHE A 214 32.69 -3.28 -22.26
N CYS A 215 32.95 -1.98 -22.38
CA CYS A 215 34.14 -1.44 -23.05
C CYS A 215 35.03 -0.74 -22.02
N GLY A 216 36.13 -1.38 -21.64
CA GLY A 216 37.02 -0.88 -20.62
C GLY A 216 37.82 -1.95 -19.90
N ARG A 217 38.13 -1.73 -18.63
CA ARG A 217 38.84 -2.69 -17.77
C ARG A 217 38.05 -3.01 -16.52
N ILE A 218 38.06 -4.27 -16.08
CA ILE A 218 37.47 -4.72 -14.82
C ILE A 218 38.57 -5.39 -13.97
N SER A 219 38.56 -5.12 -12.68
CA SER A 219 39.40 -5.77 -11.67
C SER A 219 38.56 -5.98 -10.40
N ARG A 220 39.02 -6.86 -9.51
CA ARG A 220 38.44 -7.17 -8.19
C ARG A 220 36.90 -7.21 -8.17
N VAL A 221 36.35 -8.38 -8.44
CA VAL A 221 34.89 -8.62 -8.37
C VAL A 221 34.59 -9.48 -7.16
N ALA A 222 33.73 -8.99 -6.28
CA ALA A 222 33.34 -9.71 -5.08
C ALA A 222 31.82 -9.75 -4.89
N ILE A 223 31.32 -10.90 -4.46
CA ILE A 223 29.90 -11.13 -4.16
C ILE A 223 29.80 -11.67 -2.73
N TRP A 224 28.89 -11.12 -1.95
CA TRP A 224 28.54 -11.63 -0.62
C TRP A 224 27.06 -11.95 -0.54
N ASN A 225 26.72 -13.06 0.11
CA ASN A 225 25.35 -13.54 0.29
C ASN A 225 25.05 -13.70 1.79
N SER A 226 24.18 -12.87 2.36
CA SER A 226 23.94 -12.84 3.82
C SER A 226 23.09 -14.01 4.35
N GLY A 227 22.73 -14.97 3.50
CA GLY A 227 22.07 -16.22 3.88
C GLY A 227 22.89 -17.48 3.57
N TYR A 228 24.18 -17.32 3.26
CA TYR A 228 25.12 -18.43 3.02
C TYR A 228 25.96 -18.71 4.28
N GLU A 229 26.03 -19.99 4.66
CA GLU A 229 26.95 -20.47 5.68
C GLU A 229 28.20 -21.12 5.02
N PRO A 230 29.43 -20.71 5.40
CA PRO A 230 30.65 -21.29 4.85
C PRO A 230 30.70 -22.81 5.01
N LEU A 231 31.13 -23.49 3.96
CA LEU A 231 31.29 -24.94 3.97
C LEU A 231 32.48 -25.38 4.83
N PRO A 232 32.41 -26.56 5.48
CA PRO A 232 33.57 -27.15 6.13
C PRO A 232 34.67 -27.46 5.10
N VAL A 233 35.83 -26.83 5.24
CA VAL A 233 37.03 -27.06 4.38
C VAL A 233 38.09 -27.95 5.06
N SER A 234 37.75 -28.52 6.22
CA SER A 234 38.57 -29.42 7.02
C SER A 234 37.66 -30.44 7.70
N PRO A 235 38.16 -31.62 8.12
CA PRO A 235 37.31 -32.66 8.66
C PRO A 235 36.52 -32.14 9.86
N LEU A 236 35.26 -32.57 9.98
CA LEU A 236 34.43 -32.15 11.11
C LEU A 236 35.08 -32.56 12.44
N THR A 237 34.97 -31.70 13.45
CA THR A 237 35.47 -31.97 14.80
C THR A 237 34.32 -32.18 15.77
N ALA A 238 34.55 -33.02 16.78
CA ALA A 238 33.61 -33.28 17.85
C ALA A 238 33.74 -32.22 18.95
N ASP A 239 32.60 -31.80 19.48
CA ASP A 239 32.46 -30.93 20.64
C ASP A 239 31.49 -31.54 21.67
N ALA A 240 31.21 -30.80 22.75
CA ALA A 240 30.35 -31.28 23.83
C ALA A 240 28.92 -31.64 23.40
N ASP A 241 28.42 -31.03 22.31
CA ASP A 241 27.07 -31.23 21.78
C ASP A 241 27.00 -32.25 20.64
N THR A 242 28.15 -32.77 20.22
CA THR A 242 28.24 -33.88 19.27
C THR A 242 27.76 -35.17 19.94
N VAL A 243 26.83 -35.86 19.30
CA VAL A 243 26.35 -37.19 19.71
C VAL A 243 27.19 -38.27 19.06
N GLY A 244 27.40 -38.16 17.75
CA GLY A 244 28.26 -39.07 17.00
C GLY A 244 28.95 -38.37 15.83
N LEU A 245 30.16 -38.83 15.51
CA LEU A 245 30.99 -38.32 14.42
C LEU A 245 31.68 -39.48 13.69
N TRP A 246 31.24 -39.76 12.47
CA TRP A 246 31.79 -40.79 11.60
C TRP A 246 32.48 -40.12 10.42
N SER A 247 33.81 -40.00 10.48
CA SER A 247 34.62 -39.44 9.39
C SER A 247 34.68 -40.33 8.16
N LEU A 248 34.35 -41.62 8.29
CA LEU A 248 34.35 -42.62 7.22
C LEU A 248 35.69 -42.84 6.47
N ASP A 249 36.75 -42.12 6.85
CA ASP A 249 38.14 -42.36 6.46
C ASP A 249 38.79 -43.52 7.25
N GLY A 250 39.29 -44.54 6.55
CA GLY A 250 39.97 -45.70 7.15
C GLY A 250 39.06 -46.65 7.95
N LEU A 251 37.74 -46.53 7.79
CA LEU A 251 36.75 -47.19 8.66
C LEU A 251 36.40 -48.59 8.14
N THR A 252 36.87 -49.64 8.85
CA THR A 252 36.52 -51.04 8.56
C THR A 252 35.52 -51.64 9.55
N SER A 253 35.61 -51.27 10.84
CA SER A 253 34.64 -51.41 11.96
C SER A 253 35.32 -50.92 13.25
N GLY A 254 34.61 -50.27 14.18
CA GLY A 254 35.26 -49.66 15.35
C GLY A 254 34.38 -48.72 16.19
N LEU A 255 35.00 -47.72 16.80
CA LEU A 255 34.33 -46.64 17.51
C LEU A 255 34.31 -45.39 16.64
N ASP A 256 33.26 -44.58 16.76
CA ASP A 256 33.19 -43.26 16.16
C ASP A 256 34.18 -42.27 16.83
N ARG A 257 34.35 -41.08 16.25
CA ARG A 257 35.21 -40.01 16.77
C ARG A 257 34.46 -39.06 17.73
N GLY A 258 33.23 -39.41 18.13
CA GLY A 258 32.38 -38.63 19.02
C GLY A 258 32.70 -38.87 20.50
N PRO A 259 32.19 -38.00 21.40
CA PRO A 259 32.44 -38.11 22.84
C PRO A 259 31.79 -39.35 23.47
N LEU A 260 30.82 -39.97 22.79
CA LEU A 260 30.14 -41.19 23.26
C LEU A 260 30.81 -42.48 22.79
N SER A 261 31.81 -42.42 21.90
CA SER A 261 32.52 -43.59 21.39
C SER A 261 31.57 -44.70 20.93
N LEU A 262 30.68 -44.36 20.00
CA LEU A 262 29.61 -45.20 19.50
C LEU A 262 30.16 -46.33 18.62
N VAL A 263 29.73 -47.57 18.88
CA VAL A 263 30.19 -48.76 18.15
C VAL A 263 29.54 -48.81 16.77
N CYS A 264 30.36 -48.86 15.71
CA CYS A 264 29.93 -48.98 14.33
C CYS A 264 30.52 -50.21 13.60
N GLU A 265 29.70 -50.86 12.79
CA GLU A 265 30.03 -52.02 11.97
C GLU A 265 29.78 -51.68 10.49
N VAL A 266 30.80 -51.81 9.63
CA VAL A 266 30.69 -51.57 8.18
C VAL A 266 30.34 -52.89 7.48
N ARG A 267 29.32 -52.86 6.62
CA ARG A 267 28.84 -54.02 5.85
C ARG A 267 28.80 -53.68 4.37
N GLY A 268 29.71 -54.26 3.59
CA GLY A 268 29.75 -54.15 2.13
C GLY A 268 30.38 -52.87 1.57
N ALA A 269 30.24 -51.73 2.26
CA ALA A 269 30.82 -50.46 1.82
C ALA A 269 32.37 -50.51 1.75
N THR A 270 32.95 -49.79 0.79
CA THR A 270 34.39 -49.81 0.50
C THR A 270 34.99 -48.41 0.53
N GLU A 271 36.27 -48.30 0.89
CA GLU A 271 36.96 -47.00 0.95
C GLU A 271 37.11 -46.35 -0.42
N CYS A 272 36.95 -45.03 -0.48
CA CYS A 272 37.17 -44.20 -1.66
C CYS A 272 37.71 -42.81 -1.30
N ALA A 273 38.03 -42.00 -2.32
CA ALA A 273 38.45 -40.61 -2.10
C ALA A 273 37.27 -39.74 -1.63
N GLY A 274 37.42 -39.09 -0.47
CA GLY A 274 36.45 -38.19 0.14
C GLY A 274 36.54 -36.75 -0.34
N ARG A 275 35.77 -35.84 0.28
CA ARG A 275 35.82 -34.40 -0.01
C ARG A 275 37.00 -33.74 0.69
N VAL A 276 37.29 -34.15 1.93
CA VAL A 276 38.35 -33.55 2.76
C VAL A 276 39.46 -34.57 3.10
N ALA A 277 39.13 -35.87 3.17
CA ALA A 277 40.07 -36.97 3.37
C ALA A 277 39.60 -38.24 2.62
N GLY A 278 39.51 -39.40 3.28
CA GLY A 278 38.88 -40.62 2.77
C GLY A 278 37.37 -40.67 3.04
N ALA A 279 36.63 -41.49 2.31
CA ALA A 279 35.18 -41.69 2.45
C ALA A 279 34.79 -43.16 2.25
N LEU A 280 33.51 -43.50 2.46
CA LEU A 280 32.97 -44.81 2.08
C LEU A 280 32.05 -44.71 0.86
N SER A 281 32.25 -45.64 -0.08
CA SER A 281 31.40 -45.88 -1.25
C SER A 281 30.39 -46.99 -0.96
N PHE A 282 29.13 -46.73 -1.30
CA PHE A 282 27.97 -47.59 -1.11
C PHE A 282 27.40 -48.00 -2.48
N ALA A 283 27.11 -49.29 -2.65
CA ALA A 283 26.55 -49.91 -3.85
C ALA A 283 25.02 -50.12 -3.77
N GLY A 284 24.38 -49.62 -2.71
CA GLY A 284 22.93 -49.67 -2.52
C GLY A 284 22.42 -50.83 -1.66
N ASP A 285 23.23 -51.85 -1.37
CA ASP A 285 22.92 -52.87 -0.35
C ASP A 285 23.77 -52.70 0.93
N ASP A 286 24.75 -51.80 0.87
CA ASP A 286 25.76 -51.59 1.91
C ASP A 286 25.26 -50.70 3.04
N CYS A 287 25.76 -50.92 4.26
CA CYS A 287 25.45 -50.03 5.38
C CYS A 287 26.60 -49.90 6.39
N VAL A 288 26.58 -48.80 7.14
CA VAL A 288 27.25 -48.71 8.44
C VAL A 288 26.16 -48.79 9.51
N ARG A 289 26.21 -49.85 10.34
CA ARG A 289 25.31 -50.04 11.47
C ARG A 289 25.96 -49.49 12.74
N VAL A 290 25.30 -48.57 13.40
CA VAL A 290 25.70 -47.99 14.68
C VAL A 290 24.76 -48.50 15.77
N ARG A 291 25.32 -49.17 16.79
CA ARG A 291 24.49 -49.72 17.88
C ARG A 291 23.78 -48.59 18.64
N HIS A 292 22.55 -48.86 19.06
CA HIS A 292 21.77 -47.94 19.87
C HIS A 292 22.55 -47.48 21.12
N HIS A 293 22.39 -46.20 21.43
CA HIS A 293 22.80 -45.58 22.67
C HIS A 293 21.77 -44.51 23.04
N SER A 294 21.41 -44.37 24.32
CA SER A 294 20.37 -43.43 24.78
C SER A 294 20.69 -41.96 24.49
N GLY A 295 21.97 -41.63 24.28
CA GLY A 295 22.41 -40.31 23.80
C GLY A 295 21.90 -39.94 22.40
N MET A 296 21.37 -40.90 21.63
CA MET A 296 20.70 -40.68 20.34
C MET A 296 19.20 -40.39 20.48
N ASP A 297 18.63 -40.43 21.69
CA ASP A 297 17.22 -40.14 21.94
C ASP A 297 16.94 -38.63 21.96
N LEU A 298 17.26 -37.97 20.85
CA LEU A 298 17.08 -36.54 20.62
C LEU A 298 15.59 -36.22 20.52
N ARG A 299 15.11 -35.24 21.31
CA ARG A 299 13.68 -34.98 21.48
C ARG A 299 13.25 -33.61 20.99
N ASP A 300 13.92 -32.58 21.51
CA ASP A 300 13.51 -31.20 21.32
C ASP A 300 14.27 -30.54 20.17
N GLU A 301 15.50 -30.97 19.92
CA GLU A 301 16.39 -30.41 18.90
C GLU A 301 17.35 -31.47 18.35
N LEU A 302 17.78 -31.33 17.10
CA LEU A 302 18.88 -32.10 16.53
C LEU A 302 19.49 -31.42 15.30
N ALA A 303 20.72 -31.82 14.95
CA ALA A 303 21.31 -31.57 13.65
C ALA A 303 22.01 -32.81 13.08
N ILE A 304 21.83 -33.07 11.79
CA ILE A 304 22.56 -34.06 10.99
C ILE A 304 23.35 -33.30 9.93
N GLU A 305 24.64 -33.56 9.80
CA GLU A 305 25.52 -32.91 8.83
C GLU A 305 26.43 -33.94 8.17
N CYS A 306 26.62 -33.86 6.84
CA CYS A 306 27.44 -34.82 6.09
C CYS A 306 27.81 -34.30 4.69
N TRP A 307 28.84 -34.90 4.10
CA TRP A 307 29.14 -34.80 2.68
C TRP A 307 28.59 -36.02 1.94
N VAL A 308 27.95 -35.81 0.79
CA VAL A 308 27.48 -36.90 -0.08
C VAL A 308 27.83 -36.64 -1.54
N LYS A 309 28.14 -37.72 -2.27
CA LYS A 309 28.31 -37.74 -3.73
C LYS A 309 27.49 -38.88 -4.30
N GLN A 310 26.25 -38.59 -4.68
CA GLN A 310 25.35 -39.61 -5.22
C GLN A 310 25.70 -39.93 -6.68
N THR A 311 25.79 -41.21 -7.03
CA THR A 311 26.14 -41.64 -8.39
C THR A 311 24.94 -42.19 -9.17
N GLU A 312 23.92 -42.68 -8.48
CA GLU A 312 22.67 -43.21 -9.04
C GLU A 312 21.46 -42.81 -8.17
N ARG A 313 20.31 -42.52 -8.80
CA ARG A 313 19.06 -42.19 -8.09
C ARG A 313 18.30 -43.45 -7.70
N ARG A 314 17.86 -43.52 -6.45
CA ARG A 314 16.92 -44.52 -5.93
C ARG A 314 15.83 -43.86 -5.09
N PRO A 315 14.61 -44.41 -5.04
CA PRO A 315 13.52 -43.85 -4.24
C PRO A 315 13.84 -43.98 -2.74
N TYR A 316 13.89 -42.83 -2.05
CA TYR A 316 14.16 -42.74 -0.61
C TYR A 316 15.53 -43.35 -0.20
N ALA A 317 16.55 -43.12 -1.02
CA ALA A 317 17.92 -43.53 -0.76
C ALA A 317 18.41 -42.96 0.58
N ARG A 318 18.79 -43.84 1.53
CA ARG A 318 19.13 -43.42 2.90
C ARG A 318 20.53 -42.87 3.03
N ILE A 319 20.66 -41.63 3.50
CA ILE A 319 21.95 -41.09 3.93
C ILE A 319 22.21 -41.50 5.38
N LEU A 320 21.28 -41.15 6.28
CA LEU A 320 21.29 -41.54 7.69
C LEU A 320 19.86 -41.81 8.15
N GLU A 321 19.64 -42.87 8.93
CA GLU A 321 18.34 -43.20 9.52
C GLU A 321 18.52 -43.82 10.91
N LYS A 322 17.79 -43.29 11.88
CA LYS A 322 17.54 -43.98 13.16
C LYS A 322 16.34 -44.92 12.96
N SER A 323 16.51 -46.19 13.34
CA SER A 323 15.50 -47.25 13.18
C SER A 323 14.10 -46.82 13.63
N GLU A 324 13.08 -47.43 13.02
CA GLU A 324 11.66 -47.05 13.19
C GLU A 324 11.32 -45.65 12.66
N TRP A 325 12.22 -45.09 11.83
CA TRP A 325 12.09 -43.80 11.16
C TRP A 325 11.95 -42.64 12.16
N VAL A 326 12.57 -42.78 13.33
CA VAL A 326 12.50 -41.77 14.40
C VAL A 326 13.07 -40.43 13.93
N TYR A 327 14.21 -40.45 13.26
CA TYR A 327 14.69 -39.35 12.44
C TYR A 327 15.55 -39.89 11.30
N ALA A 328 15.48 -39.26 10.13
CA ALA A 328 16.24 -39.68 8.97
C ALA A 328 16.46 -38.55 7.96
N LEU A 329 17.50 -38.74 7.13
CA LEU A 329 17.82 -37.91 5.97
C LEU A 329 17.87 -38.80 4.73
N TRP A 330 16.96 -38.55 3.78
CA TRP A 330 16.81 -39.35 2.57
C TRP A 330 16.97 -38.53 1.31
N VAL A 331 17.28 -39.20 0.19
CA VAL A 331 17.18 -38.63 -1.14
C VAL A 331 16.03 -39.29 -1.89
N ARG A 332 15.09 -38.48 -2.38
CA ARG A 332 13.92 -38.93 -3.14
C ARG A 332 14.30 -39.30 -4.58
N SER A 333 13.38 -39.94 -5.30
CA SER A 333 13.61 -40.34 -6.70
C SER A 333 13.82 -39.16 -7.66
N ASP A 334 13.31 -37.98 -7.31
CA ASP A 334 13.51 -36.72 -8.03
C ASP A 334 14.84 -36.01 -7.66
N GLY A 335 15.60 -36.54 -6.69
CA GLY A 335 16.86 -35.96 -6.20
C GLY A 335 16.70 -34.89 -5.11
N ARG A 336 15.47 -34.58 -4.67
CA ARG A 336 15.25 -33.72 -3.49
C ARG A 336 15.60 -34.47 -2.21
N VAL A 337 16.08 -33.72 -1.21
CA VAL A 337 16.41 -34.27 0.12
C VAL A 337 15.17 -34.14 1.00
N ASP A 338 14.86 -35.20 1.75
CA ASP A 338 13.75 -35.26 2.70
C ASP A 338 14.33 -35.48 4.10
N PHE A 339 14.20 -34.47 4.96
CA PHE A 339 14.48 -34.59 6.38
C PHE A 339 13.18 -34.94 7.10
N VAL A 340 13.16 -36.10 7.74
CA VAL A 340 11.98 -36.64 8.40
C VAL A 340 12.27 -36.96 9.86
N PHE A 341 11.28 -36.76 10.72
CA PHE A 341 11.27 -37.31 12.07
C PHE A 341 9.85 -37.69 12.51
N LYS A 342 9.78 -38.67 13.41
CA LYS A 342 8.54 -39.18 13.99
C LYS A 342 8.28 -38.49 15.32
N ASN A 343 7.06 -38.03 15.52
CA ASN A 343 6.65 -37.28 16.70
C ASN A 343 6.08 -38.19 17.79
N ASP A 344 5.90 -37.65 19.00
CA ASP A 344 5.26 -38.35 20.14
C ASP A 344 3.82 -38.82 19.85
N ASP A 345 3.12 -38.18 18.91
CA ASP A 345 1.79 -38.60 18.43
C ASP A 345 1.85 -39.70 17.36
N GLU A 346 3.05 -40.27 17.13
CA GLU A 346 3.37 -41.26 16.09
C GLU A 346 3.28 -40.74 14.65
N ALA A 347 2.91 -39.47 14.42
CA ALA A 347 2.90 -38.87 13.08
C ALA A 347 4.31 -38.49 12.63
N THR A 348 4.54 -38.43 11.32
CA THR A 348 5.82 -37.96 10.75
C THR A 348 5.76 -36.51 10.32
N THR A 349 6.88 -35.81 10.46
CA THR A 349 7.09 -34.46 9.93
C THR A 349 8.17 -34.51 8.87
N HIS A 350 7.88 -33.95 7.69
CA HIS A 350 8.74 -33.96 6.52
C HIS A 350 9.18 -32.54 6.17
N THR A 351 10.45 -32.38 5.80
CA THR A 351 11.02 -31.15 5.26
C THR A 351 11.74 -31.50 3.97
N ILE A 352 11.07 -31.24 2.85
CA ILE A 352 11.56 -31.57 1.52
C ILE A 352 12.20 -30.33 0.92
N THR A 353 13.37 -30.47 0.31
CA THR A 353 14.07 -29.37 -0.34
C THR A 353 13.39 -28.94 -1.64
N ASP A 354 13.50 -27.64 -1.96
CA ASP A 354 13.10 -27.07 -3.24
C ASP A 354 14.11 -27.35 -4.35
N SER A 355 15.36 -27.64 -3.96
CA SER A 355 16.47 -27.98 -4.86
C SER A 355 16.82 -29.48 -4.81
N VAL A 356 17.43 -29.97 -5.88
CA VAL A 356 17.90 -31.35 -6.01
C VAL A 356 19.42 -31.41 -5.78
N ILE A 357 19.93 -32.50 -5.21
CA ILE A 357 21.39 -32.72 -5.16
C ILE A 357 21.88 -33.21 -6.54
N PRO A 358 22.92 -32.63 -7.15
CA PRO A 358 23.45 -33.12 -8.43
C PRO A 358 24.07 -34.51 -8.31
N LEU A 359 24.03 -35.29 -9.39
CA LEU A 359 24.77 -36.55 -9.46
C LEU A 359 26.27 -36.27 -9.69
N GLN A 360 27.11 -37.18 -9.22
CA GLN A 360 28.57 -37.18 -9.45
C GLN A 360 29.31 -35.95 -8.91
N ARG A 361 28.68 -35.12 -8.07
CA ARG A 361 29.30 -33.97 -7.38
C ARG A 361 29.15 -34.12 -5.88
N TRP A 362 30.19 -33.76 -5.13
CA TRP A 362 30.10 -33.62 -3.68
C TRP A 362 29.18 -32.46 -3.32
N VAL A 363 28.20 -32.72 -2.46
CA VAL A 363 27.38 -31.70 -1.81
C VAL A 363 27.44 -31.87 -0.31
N HIS A 364 27.41 -30.75 0.38
CA HIS A 364 27.28 -30.73 1.83
C HIS A 364 25.82 -30.62 2.21
N LEU A 365 25.34 -31.56 3.02
CA LEU A 365 23.98 -31.61 3.51
C LEU A 365 23.96 -31.36 5.01
N ARG A 366 23.08 -30.45 5.45
CA ARG A 366 22.78 -30.28 6.86
C ARG A 366 21.27 -30.23 7.06
N ALA A 367 20.74 -31.00 7.99
CA ALA A 367 19.34 -30.95 8.39
C ALA A 367 19.28 -30.63 9.88
N GLU A 368 18.39 -29.71 10.26
CA GLU A 368 18.29 -29.22 11.63
C GLU A 368 16.84 -29.08 12.05
N PHE A 369 16.55 -29.37 13.32
CA PHE A 369 15.29 -29.07 13.97
C PHE A 369 15.58 -28.36 15.30
N ASP A 370 14.99 -27.18 15.51
CA ASP A 370 15.20 -26.35 16.72
C ASP A 370 14.03 -26.40 17.72
N GLY A 371 13.08 -27.31 17.53
CA GLY A 371 11.86 -27.36 18.32
C GLY A 371 10.70 -26.56 17.71
N PHE A 372 10.94 -25.66 16.76
CA PHE A 372 9.90 -24.82 16.12
C PHE A 372 9.85 -24.97 14.60
N GLU A 373 11.01 -25.06 13.96
CA GLU A 373 11.17 -25.26 12.53
C GLU A 373 12.23 -26.31 12.22
N ALA A 374 11.97 -27.05 11.15
CA ALA A 374 12.92 -27.94 10.53
C ALA A 374 13.48 -27.29 9.26
N LEU A 375 14.79 -27.27 9.11
CA LEU A 375 15.53 -26.68 8.00
C LEU A 375 16.42 -27.73 7.33
N VAL A 376 16.58 -27.63 6.01
CA VAL A 376 17.53 -28.41 5.23
C VAL A 376 18.40 -27.49 4.41
N TYR A 377 19.70 -27.66 4.54
CA TYR A 377 20.74 -26.92 3.84
C TYR A 377 21.37 -27.83 2.77
N ILE A 378 21.56 -27.28 1.57
CA ILE A 378 22.43 -27.84 0.53
C ILE A 378 23.52 -26.81 0.27
N ASP A 379 24.77 -27.23 0.40
CA ASP A 379 25.95 -26.38 0.19
C ASP A 379 25.87 -25.05 0.99
N GLY A 380 25.45 -25.12 2.26
CA GLY A 380 25.41 -23.97 3.18
C GLY A 380 24.22 -23.02 2.98
N VAL A 381 23.31 -23.34 2.06
CA VAL A 381 22.11 -22.54 1.76
C VAL A 381 20.85 -23.27 2.22
N VAL A 382 19.96 -22.59 2.94
CA VAL A 382 18.64 -23.14 3.32
C VAL A 382 17.79 -23.31 2.07
N VAL A 383 17.47 -24.55 1.73
CA VAL A 383 16.65 -24.92 0.56
C VAL A 383 15.43 -25.76 0.92
N GLY A 384 15.23 -26.11 2.20
CA GLY A 384 14.02 -26.71 2.73
C GLY A 384 13.67 -26.10 4.07
N ARG A 385 12.38 -25.80 4.30
CA ARG A 385 11.87 -25.22 5.55
C ARG A 385 10.45 -25.68 5.84
N SER A 386 10.23 -26.21 7.04
CA SER A 386 8.91 -26.60 7.55
C SER A 386 8.68 -26.02 8.94
N ARG A 387 7.54 -25.35 9.15
CA ARG A 387 7.09 -24.94 10.50
C ARG A 387 6.41 -26.12 11.19
N VAL A 388 6.73 -26.36 12.46
CA VAL A 388 6.22 -27.50 13.22
C VAL A 388 5.16 -27.05 14.24
N PRO A 389 3.90 -27.52 14.13
CA PRO A 389 2.84 -27.22 15.10
C PRO A 389 3.20 -27.72 16.49
N GLU A 390 2.69 -27.06 17.53
CA GLU A 390 3.06 -27.33 18.93
C GLU A 390 2.92 -28.80 19.34
N GLN A 391 1.84 -29.47 18.91
CA GLN A 391 1.58 -30.86 19.25
C GLN A 391 2.62 -31.85 18.66
N LYS A 392 3.41 -31.40 17.68
CA LYS A 392 4.38 -32.20 16.91
C LYS A 392 5.84 -31.82 17.18
N ARG A 393 6.12 -30.97 18.17
CA ARG A 393 7.47 -30.44 18.41
C ARG A 393 8.43 -31.38 19.12
N ARG A 394 8.01 -32.62 19.42
CA ARG A 394 8.83 -33.60 20.12
C ARG A 394 9.01 -34.86 19.31
N ILE A 395 10.26 -35.23 19.11
CA ILE A 395 10.67 -36.45 18.41
C ILE A 395 10.51 -37.65 19.35
N THR A 396 9.96 -38.75 18.85
CA THR A 396 9.76 -40.03 19.54
C THR A 396 11.09 -40.70 19.93
N ARG A 397 11.08 -41.60 20.93
CA ARG A 397 12.26 -42.41 21.31
C ARG A 397 12.24 -43.79 20.68
N SER A 398 13.40 -44.40 20.51
CA SER A 398 13.50 -45.79 20.07
C SER A 398 14.82 -46.41 20.52
N ASP A 399 14.78 -47.67 20.95
CA ASP A 399 15.96 -48.47 21.29
C ASP A 399 16.61 -49.12 20.04
N GLY A 400 16.11 -48.81 18.83
CA GLY A 400 16.66 -49.36 17.59
C GLY A 400 18.00 -48.73 17.18
N ASP A 401 18.75 -49.40 16.32
CA ASP A 401 20.06 -48.94 15.87
C ASP A 401 19.97 -47.74 14.88
N LEU A 402 21.09 -47.05 14.67
CA LEU A 402 21.25 -46.03 13.64
C LEU A 402 22.02 -46.60 12.45
N PHE A 403 21.68 -46.15 11.26
CA PHE A 403 22.20 -46.66 9.99
C PHE A 403 22.66 -45.53 9.09
N ILE A 404 23.78 -45.73 8.39
CA ILE A 404 24.28 -44.84 7.34
C ILE A 404 24.33 -45.63 6.03
N GLY A 405 23.82 -45.04 4.95
CA GLY A 405 23.80 -45.63 3.60
C GLY A 405 22.64 -46.61 3.33
N ASN A 406 22.33 -47.52 4.24
CA ASN A 406 21.17 -48.41 4.14
C ASN A 406 20.84 -49.06 5.50
N ARG A 407 19.70 -49.74 5.64
CA ARG A 407 19.36 -50.52 6.83
C ARG A 407 19.79 -51.98 6.68
N GLU A 408 19.38 -52.61 5.59
CA GLU A 408 19.65 -54.02 5.27
C GLU A 408 19.63 -54.22 3.74
N ALA A 409 20.29 -55.28 3.26
CA ALA A 409 20.37 -55.59 1.84
C ALA A 409 18.96 -55.79 1.23
N GLY A 410 18.74 -55.25 0.02
CA GLY A 410 17.46 -55.29 -0.69
C GLY A 410 16.46 -54.18 -0.33
N ASP A 411 16.82 -53.25 0.55
CA ASP A 411 15.99 -52.10 0.93
C ASP A 411 16.38 -50.82 0.14
N ARG A 412 16.04 -49.62 0.63
CA ARG A 412 16.25 -48.31 -0.02
C ARG A 412 17.66 -47.74 0.16
N GLY A 413 18.69 -48.48 -0.22
CA GLY A 413 20.08 -48.04 0.00
C GLY A 413 20.58 -46.95 -0.95
N PHE A 414 21.56 -46.20 -0.46
CA PHE A 414 22.27 -45.15 -1.18
C PHE A 414 23.35 -45.71 -2.10
N VAL A 415 23.47 -45.11 -3.29
CA VAL A 415 24.49 -45.47 -4.28
C VAL A 415 25.36 -44.25 -4.54
N GLY A 416 26.63 -44.34 -4.14
CA GLY A 416 27.59 -43.24 -4.19
C GLY A 416 28.48 -43.19 -2.95
N ALA A 417 29.14 -42.06 -2.70
CA ALA A 417 30.02 -41.89 -1.55
C ALA A 417 29.39 -41.00 -0.46
N ILE A 418 29.66 -41.32 0.81
CA ILE A 418 29.29 -40.52 1.99
C ILE A 418 30.55 -40.29 2.82
N ASP A 419 30.71 -39.07 3.35
CA ASP A 419 31.87 -38.60 4.11
C ASP A 419 31.42 -37.70 5.29
N ASP A 420 32.24 -37.64 6.36
CA ASP A 420 32.10 -36.76 7.53
C ASP A 420 30.67 -36.61 8.09
N VAL A 421 30.06 -37.72 8.54
CA VAL A 421 28.71 -37.71 9.12
C VAL A 421 28.74 -37.30 10.59
N ARG A 422 28.04 -36.23 10.96
CA ARG A 422 27.89 -35.75 12.34
C ARG A 422 26.42 -35.70 12.76
N LEU A 423 26.12 -36.25 13.93
CA LEU A 423 24.84 -36.10 14.64
C LEU A 423 25.07 -35.23 15.88
N SER A 424 24.25 -34.20 16.08
CA SER A 424 24.35 -33.26 17.20
C SER A 424 23.02 -33.10 17.92
N ARG A 425 23.07 -32.82 19.23
CA ARG A 425 21.89 -32.59 20.07
C ARG A 425 21.35 -31.15 20.06
N ILE A 426 22.01 -30.27 19.32
CA ILE A 426 21.63 -28.88 19.09
C ILE A 426 21.65 -28.59 17.59
N VAL A 427 20.95 -27.54 17.17
CA VAL A 427 21.18 -26.94 15.86
C VAL A 427 22.56 -26.29 15.79
N ARG A 428 23.19 -26.32 14.62
CA ARG A 428 24.54 -25.75 14.37
C ARG A 428 24.48 -24.35 13.79
N ARG A 429 23.33 -23.93 13.25
CA ARG A 429 23.10 -22.53 12.89
C ARG A 429 23.22 -21.59 14.09
N PRO A 430 23.70 -20.35 13.91
CA PRO A 430 23.57 -19.31 14.92
C PRO A 430 22.09 -19.09 15.27
N ARG A 431 21.74 -19.12 16.56
CA ARG A 431 20.39 -18.72 17.01
C ARG A 431 20.29 -17.19 17.02
N PRO A 432 19.14 -16.62 16.60
CA PRO A 432 18.88 -15.21 16.86
C PRO A 432 18.89 -14.96 18.38
N PRO A 433 19.15 -13.74 18.87
CA PRO A 433 18.93 -13.44 20.27
C PRO A 433 17.44 -13.55 20.60
N VAL A 434 17.12 -13.91 21.85
CA VAL A 434 15.77 -13.66 22.39
C VAL A 434 15.52 -12.16 22.31
N HIS A 435 14.33 -11.78 21.87
CA HIS A 435 13.98 -10.41 21.57
C HIS A 435 12.78 -9.99 22.39
N VAL A 436 12.81 -8.77 22.91
CA VAL A 436 11.66 -8.13 23.54
C VAL A 436 11.45 -6.78 22.88
N TRP A 437 10.19 -6.45 22.63
CA TRP A 437 9.78 -5.14 22.13
C TRP A 437 8.45 -4.74 22.73
N VAL A 438 8.15 -3.45 22.63
CA VAL A 438 6.94 -2.86 23.19
C VAL A 438 6.10 -2.31 22.07
N THR A 439 4.79 -2.51 22.16
CA THR A 439 3.82 -1.69 21.43
C THR A 439 3.10 -0.81 22.46
N PRO A 440 3.40 0.50 22.51
CA PRO A 440 2.69 1.39 23.40
C PRO A 440 1.22 1.53 22.97
N ALA A 441 0.29 1.51 23.93
CA ALA A 441 -1.11 1.85 23.74
C ALA A 441 -1.45 3.01 24.70
N PRO A 442 -0.99 4.23 24.41
CA PRO A 442 -0.97 5.27 25.43
C PRO A 442 -2.35 5.91 25.65
N LEU A 443 -3.34 5.63 24.79
CA LEU A 443 -4.76 5.95 25.06
C LEU A 443 -5.34 5.06 26.19
N ASP A 444 -4.94 3.79 26.21
CA ASP A 444 -5.35 2.85 27.25
C ASP A 444 -4.44 2.94 28.49
N GLU A 445 -3.37 3.75 28.38
CA GLU A 445 -2.28 3.84 29.33
C GLU A 445 -1.72 2.45 29.68
N THR A 446 -1.57 1.62 28.64
CA THR A 446 -0.99 0.28 28.72
C THR A 446 0.13 0.11 27.71
N TRP A 447 1.00 -0.86 27.96
CA TRP A 447 2.02 -1.30 27.01
C TRP A 447 1.89 -2.80 26.75
N ASP A 448 1.89 -3.19 25.49
CA ASP A 448 1.98 -4.59 25.09
C ASP A 448 3.44 -5.01 24.96
N ILE A 449 3.88 -5.88 25.87
CA ILE A 449 5.25 -6.37 25.90
C ILE A 449 5.32 -7.69 25.17
N TRP A 450 5.91 -7.65 23.98
CA TRP A 450 6.09 -8.81 23.13
C TRP A 450 7.45 -9.46 23.37
N THR A 451 7.45 -10.77 23.56
CA THR A 451 8.65 -11.57 23.83
C THR A 451 8.78 -12.68 22.78
N GLU A 452 9.93 -12.77 22.13
CA GLU A 452 10.29 -13.80 21.14
C GLU A 452 11.43 -14.67 21.68
N VAL A 453 11.11 -15.92 22.03
CA VAL A 453 12.02 -16.86 22.71
C VAL A 453 12.66 -17.89 21.79
N ARG A 454 12.38 -17.87 20.48
CA ARG A 454 12.97 -18.80 19.49
C ARG A 454 14.51 -18.78 19.46
N GLY A 455 15.11 -17.70 19.97
CA GLY A 455 16.55 -17.56 20.11
C GLY A 455 17.21 -18.27 21.29
N SER A 456 16.42 -18.74 22.26
CA SER A 456 16.90 -19.33 23.51
C SER A 456 17.68 -20.62 23.29
N ARG A 457 18.55 -21.01 24.23
CA ARG A 457 19.16 -22.36 24.22
C ARG A 457 18.27 -23.31 25.03
N GLY A 458 17.53 -24.19 24.35
CA GLY A 458 16.58 -25.11 24.97
C GLY A 458 15.16 -24.55 25.11
N LYS A 459 14.22 -25.38 25.57
CA LYS A 459 12.80 -25.03 25.64
C LYS A 459 12.52 -24.02 26.75
N VAL A 460 12.07 -22.83 26.38
CA VAL A 460 11.46 -21.88 27.31
C VAL A 460 10.03 -22.32 27.61
N THR A 461 9.73 -22.57 28.88
CA THR A 461 8.37 -22.88 29.34
C THR A 461 7.70 -21.71 30.02
N MET A 462 8.49 -20.73 30.46
CA MET A 462 8.00 -19.53 31.12
C MET A 462 9.00 -18.39 30.91
N ALA A 463 8.53 -17.15 30.82
CA ALA A 463 9.37 -15.97 30.92
C ALA A 463 8.90 -15.07 32.07
N ARG A 464 9.84 -14.45 32.78
CA ARG A 464 9.57 -13.42 33.78
C ARG A 464 10.00 -12.08 33.22
N GLY A 465 9.09 -11.11 33.22
CA GLY A 465 9.38 -9.76 32.78
C GLY A 465 9.34 -8.75 33.90
N ALA A 466 10.11 -7.68 33.75
CA ALA A 466 10.16 -6.55 34.66
C ALA A 466 10.26 -5.23 33.90
N LEU A 467 9.55 -4.21 34.37
CA LEU A 467 9.72 -2.82 33.97
C LEU A 467 10.59 -2.13 35.03
N ILE A 468 11.69 -1.53 34.63
CA ILE A 468 12.73 -1.01 35.51
C ILE A 468 12.98 0.47 35.18
N ASP A 469 13.05 1.30 36.22
CA ASP A 469 13.58 2.66 36.12
C ASP A 469 15.12 2.59 36.17
N PRO A 470 15.83 2.93 35.08
CA PRO A 470 17.28 2.84 35.03
C PRO A 470 17.98 3.89 35.89
N ALA A 471 17.29 4.96 36.32
CA ALA A 471 17.91 6.04 37.11
C ALA A 471 18.22 5.59 38.55
N ASP A 472 17.36 4.77 39.15
CA ASP A 472 17.50 4.27 40.52
C ASP A 472 17.50 2.73 40.64
N GLY A 473 17.27 2.02 39.53
CA GLY A 473 17.22 0.56 39.46
C GLY A 473 15.93 -0.05 40.01
N ARG A 474 14.90 0.76 40.32
CA ARG A 474 13.65 0.31 40.91
C ARG A 474 12.80 -0.44 39.89
N THR A 475 12.32 -1.63 40.26
CA THR A 475 11.32 -2.36 39.48
C THR A 475 9.93 -1.76 39.72
N LEU A 476 9.28 -1.30 38.65
CA LEU A 476 7.96 -0.67 38.68
C LEU A 476 6.83 -1.68 38.48
N ARG A 477 7.08 -2.71 37.66
CA ARG A 477 6.13 -3.80 37.34
C ARG A 477 6.88 -5.11 37.13
N THR A 478 6.20 -6.21 37.37
CA THR A 478 6.66 -7.56 37.03
C THR A 478 5.51 -8.39 36.46
N TRP A 479 5.81 -9.30 35.54
CA TRP A 479 4.82 -10.21 34.96
C TRP A 479 5.44 -11.58 34.63
N THR A 480 4.58 -12.54 34.31
CA THR A 480 4.96 -13.88 33.88
C THR A 480 4.24 -14.24 32.59
N LEU A 481 4.96 -14.82 31.63
CA LEU A 481 4.44 -15.35 30.38
C LEU A 481 4.65 -16.86 30.35
N SER A 482 3.59 -17.64 30.13
CA SER A 482 3.64 -19.10 29.98
C SER A 482 3.11 -19.60 28.64
N GLU A 483 2.46 -18.73 27.88
CA GLU A 483 1.87 -19.06 26.57
C GLU A 483 2.70 -18.40 25.46
N PHE A 484 3.20 -19.22 24.54
CA PHE A 484 4.01 -18.78 23.42
C PHE A 484 3.49 -19.38 22.11
N ASP A 485 2.83 -18.56 21.29
CA ASP A 485 2.49 -18.96 19.93
C ASP A 485 3.73 -18.87 19.04
N TYR A 486 4.16 -20.02 18.52
CA TYR A 486 5.38 -20.15 17.71
C TYR A 486 6.63 -19.47 18.32
N GLY A 487 6.75 -19.53 19.66
CA GLY A 487 7.84 -18.89 20.40
C GLY A 487 7.68 -17.39 20.66
N ARG A 488 6.49 -16.82 20.40
CA ARG A 488 6.13 -15.45 20.77
C ARG A 488 5.04 -15.41 21.83
N GLY A 489 5.25 -14.63 22.88
CA GLY A 489 4.24 -14.31 23.88
C GLY A 489 4.02 -12.80 23.95
N CYS A 490 2.85 -12.37 24.41
CA CYS A 490 2.52 -10.96 24.64
C CYS A 490 1.92 -10.79 26.04
N GLN A 491 2.37 -9.79 26.78
CA GLN A 491 1.76 -9.37 28.04
C GLN A 491 1.43 -7.89 27.98
N THR A 492 0.17 -7.54 28.18
CA THR A 492 -0.25 -6.15 28.42
C THR A 492 0.04 -5.77 29.87
N ILE A 493 0.68 -4.63 30.09
CA ILE A 493 0.95 -4.05 31.42
C ILE A 493 0.31 -2.66 31.55
N ASP A 494 -0.23 -2.37 32.73
CA ASP A 494 -0.74 -1.03 33.08
C ASP A 494 0.42 -0.11 33.46
N VAL A 495 0.47 1.06 32.81
CA VAL A 495 1.49 2.08 33.05
C VAL A 495 0.93 3.40 33.55
N ARG A 496 -0.34 3.53 33.98
CA ARG A 496 -0.95 4.85 34.29
C ARG A 496 -0.15 5.71 35.26
N ASP A 497 0.40 5.09 36.29
CA ASP A 497 1.19 5.70 37.36
C ASP A 497 2.68 5.89 37.04
N VAL A 498 3.15 5.36 35.90
CA VAL A 498 4.54 5.55 35.45
C VAL A 498 4.69 6.99 34.95
N LEU A 499 5.78 7.68 35.26
CA LEU A 499 5.98 9.07 34.82
C LEU A 499 6.58 9.12 33.41
N PRO A 500 6.48 10.23 32.66
CA PRO A 500 7.30 10.42 31.46
C PRO A 500 8.79 10.28 31.78
N GLY A 501 9.54 9.57 30.94
CA GLY A 501 10.94 9.28 31.19
C GLY A 501 11.45 8.04 30.46
N GLU A 502 12.72 7.70 30.69
CA GLU A 502 13.40 6.53 30.12
C GLU A 502 13.18 5.30 31.00
N TYR A 503 12.82 4.17 30.40
CA TYR A 503 12.59 2.92 31.10
C TYR A 503 13.25 1.75 30.39
N ARG A 504 13.55 0.70 31.15
CA ARG A 504 14.05 -0.58 30.64
C ARG A 504 13.08 -1.69 30.93
N ILE A 505 12.73 -2.44 29.90
CA ILE A 505 12.08 -3.73 30.03
C ILE A 505 13.14 -4.80 30.00
N GLU A 506 13.04 -5.73 30.94
CA GLU A 506 13.87 -6.93 30.99
C GLU A 506 12.96 -8.15 30.98
N VAL A 507 13.30 -9.14 30.15
CA VAL A 507 12.61 -10.43 30.12
C VAL A 507 13.62 -11.56 30.22
N VAL A 508 13.37 -12.49 31.15
CA VAL A 508 14.20 -13.66 31.42
C VAL A 508 13.41 -14.93 31.09
N GLY A 509 13.89 -15.71 30.12
CA GLY A 509 13.32 -17.00 29.74
C GLY A 509 13.85 -18.14 30.61
N LEU A 510 12.94 -18.97 31.10
CA LEU A 510 13.19 -20.04 32.06
C LEU A 510 12.83 -21.41 31.46
N ALA A 511 13.67 -22.40 31.75
CA ALA A 511 13.42 -23.81 31.45
C ALA A 511 12.45 -24.46 32.46
N VAL A 512 12.09 -25.73 32.22
CA VAL A 512 11.17 -26.53 33.07
C VAL A 512 11.65 -26.62 34.52
N ASP A 513 12.97 -26.71 34.73
CA ASP A 513 13.62 -26.80 36.05
C ASP A 513 13.82 -25.42 36.72
N GLY A 514 13.41 -24.33 36.04
CA GLY A 514 13.55 -22.96 36.51
C GLY A 514 14.90 -22.32 36.22
N ALA A 515 15.81 -22.99 35.48
CA ALA A 515 17.08 -22.39 35.07
C ALA A 515 16.88 -21.29 34.02
N GLU A 516 17.68 -20.22 34.10
CA GLU A 516 17.73 -19.18 33.08
C GLU A 516 18.39 -19.71 31.80
N VAL A 517 17.66 -19.64 30.69
CA VAL A 517 18.11 -20.10 29.36
C VAL A 517 18.12 -18.98 28.32
N ALA A 518 17.54 -17.82 28.66
CA ALA A 518 17.52 -16.64 27.81
C ALA A 518 17.29 -15.35 28.60
N ARG A 519 17.76 -14.24 28.04
CA ARG A 519 17.54 -12.88 28.56
C ARG A 519 17.47 -11.89 27.41
N ALA A 520 16.54 -10.95 27.50
CA ALA A 520 16.40 -9.84 26.56
C ALA A 520 16.06 -8.56 27.30
N THR A 521 16.50 -7.43 26.76
CA THR A 521 16.17 -6.10 27.27
C THR A 521 15.70 -5.19 26.13
N HIS A 522 14.82 -4.25 26.45
CA HIS A 522 14.35 -3.21 25.55
C HIS A 522 14.26 -1.89 26.30
N ASP A 523 14.96 -0.88 25.82
CA ASP A 523 14.88 0.48 26.36
C ASP A 523 13.74 1.22 25.64
N ILE A 524 12.91 1.93 26.40
CA ILE A 524 11.76 2.68 25.89
C ILE A 524 11.61 4.01 26.61
N THR A 525 11.42 5.07 25.83
CA THR A 525 11.01 6.38 26.34
C THR A 525 9.49 6.41 26.45
N ARG A 526 8.96 6.75 27.63
CA ARG A 526 7.58 7.21 27.76
C ARG A 526 7.55 8.72 27.50
N PRO A 527 6.93 9.18 26.40
CA PRO A 527 6.85 10.61 26.11
C PRO A 527 5.97 11.32 27.15
N GLY A 528 6.24 12.61 27.34
CA GLY A 528 5.28 13.50 28.00
C GLY A 528 4.02 13.69 27.13
N PRO A 529 2.97 14.35 27.65
CA PRO A 529 1.82 14.72 26.85
C PRO A 529 2.30 15.58 25.66
N PRO A 530 2.04 15.17 24.41
CA PRO A 530 2.49 15.92 23.26
C PRO A 530 1.71 17.24 23.12
N ALA A 531 2.29 18.23 22.45
CA ALA A 531 1.73 19.59 22.35
C ALA A 531 0.32 19.64 21.75
N TRP A 532 -0.02 18.68 20.89
CA TRP A 532 -1.32 18.54 20.26
C TRP A 532 -2.37 17.88 21.16
N SER A 533 -1.97 17.18 22.23
CA SER A 533 -2.86 16.36 23.06
C SER A 533 -3.91 17.21 23.77
N GLY A 534 -5.19 16.86 23.59
CA GLY A 534 -6.31 17.62 24.15
C GLY A 534 -6.46 19.02 23.55
N GLY A 535 -5.81 19.30 22.43
CA GLY A 535 -5.94 20.55 21.69
C GLY A 535 -7.33 20.68 21.04
N ALA A 536 -7.71 21.91 20.68
CA ALA A 536 -8.97 22.19 19.99
C ALA A 536 -8.74 22.83 18.61
N THR A 537 -7.61 22.52 17.96
CA THR A 537 -7.20 23.14 16.70
C THR A 537 -8.26 22.96 15.62
N GLY A 538 -8.77 24.07 15.09
CA GLY A 538 -9.83 24.09 14.06
C GLY A 538 -11.24 23.79 14.58
N VAL A 539 -11.43 23.49 15.88
CA VAL A 539 -12.77 23.34 16.45
C VAL A 539 -13.40 24.72 16.59
N THR A 540 -14.50 24.96 15.87
CA THR A 540 -15.14 26.27 15.85
C THR A 540 -16.65 26.18 15.63
N ASN A 541 -17.37 27.11 16.26
CA ASN A 541 -18.79 27.37 16.05
C ASN A 541 -19.02 28.61 15.17
N GLU A 542 -17.97 29.13 14.54
CA GLU A 542 -18.08 30.20 13.55
C GLU A 542 -18.72 29.69 12.26
N VAL A 543 -19.49 30.55 11.60
CA VAL A 543 -20.00 30.29 10.25
C VAL A 543 -18.87 30.56 9.27
N LEU A 544 -18.25 29.48 8.78
CA LEU A 544 -17.15 29.57 7.83
C LEU A 544 -17.63 30.14 6.48
N PRO A 545 -16.78 30.84 5.71
CA PRO A 545 -17.13 31.28 4.37
C PRO A 545 -17.31 30.06 3.44
N PRO A 546 -18.20 30.10 2.44
CA PRO A 546 -19.01 31.25 2.00
C PRO A 546 -20.45 31.23 2.56
N TRP A 547 -20.72 30.45 3.60
CA TRP A 547 -22.09 30.28 4.11
C TRP A 547 -22.58 31.50 4.87
N THR A 548 -23.90 31.60 4.98
CA THR A 548 -24.57 32.62 5.81
C THR A 548 -25.03 31.98 7.11
N PRO A 549 -25.15 32.77 8.19
CA PRO A 549 -25.73 32.30 9.45
C PRO A 549 -27.10 31.67 9.27
N MET A 550 -27.42 30.74 10.16
CA MET A 550 -28.72 30.10 10.25
C MET A 550 -29.82 31.10 10.63
N GLY A 551 -31.00 30.92 10.07
CA GLY A 551 -32.20 31.68 10.43
C GLY A 551 -33.37 30.77 10.75
N VAL A 552 -34.25 31.20 11.65
CA VAL A 552 -35.48 30.48 12.02
C VAL A 552 -36.66 31.43 11.96
N SER A 553 -37.75 31.01 11.30
CA SER A 553 -39.02 31.74 11.30
C SER A 553 -40.18 30.83 11.68
N SER A 554 -41.09 31.34 12.51
CA SER A 554 -42.36 30.66 12.80
C SER A 554 -43.33 30.83 11.63
N GLU A 555 -43.89 29.72 11.15
CA GLU A 555 -44.96 29.69 10.17
C GLU A 555 -46.26 29.25 10.87
N ALA A 556 -47.44 29.57 10.31
CA ALA A 556 -48.73 29.21 10.91
C ALA A 556 -48.90 27.69 11.14
N SER A 557 -48.21 26.88 10.33
CA SER A 557 -48.20 25.42 10.38
C SER A 557 -46.97 24.83 11.10
N GLY A 558 -45.96 25.62 11.50
CA GLY A 558 -44.75 25.10 12.16
C GLY A 558 -43.54 26.03 12.11
N HIS A 559 -42.39 25.53 11.64
CA HIS A 559 -41.11 26.26 11.61
C HIS A 559 -40.45 26.17 10.25
N ALA A 560 -39.82 27.25 9.79
CA ALA A 560 -38.88 27.22 8.67
C ALA A 560 -37.48 27.55 9.16
N VAL A 561 -36.52 26.72 8.75
CA VAL A 561 -35.09 26.87 9.02
C VAL A 561 -34.40 27.24 7.71
N THR A 562 -33.62 28.31 7.74
CA THR A 562 -32.98 28.89 6.56
C THR A 562 -31.46 28.88 6.73
N CYS A 563 -30.76 28.61 5.64
CA CYS A 563 -29.32 28.77 5.51
C CYS A 563 -29.03 29.28 4.09
N TRP A 564 -27.75 29.37 3.71
CA TRP A 564 -27.41 29.84 2.37
C TRP A 564 -28.16 29.03 1.29
N GLY A 565 -28.95 29.72 0.47
CA GLY A 565 -29.64 29.15 -0.69
C GLY A 565 -30.72 28.11 -0.39
N ARG A 566 -31.05 27.80 0.86
CA ARG A 566 -31.98 26.72 1.22
C ARG A 566 -32.97 27.09 2.32
N VAL A 567 -34.18 26.56 2.21
CA VAL A 567 -35.25 26.66 3.21
C VAL A 567 -35.80 25.26 3.50
N TYR A 568 -35.79 24.89 4.78
CA TYR A 568 -36.35 23.64 5.29
C TYR A 568 -37.59 23.95 6.12
N GLY A 569 -38.78 23.58 5.62
CA GLY A 569 -40.05 23.78 6.31
C GLY A 569 -40.50 22.53 7.09
N PHE A 570 -40.93 22.71 8.32
CA PHE A 570 -41.34 21.66 9.26
C PHE A 570 -42.76 21.92 9.77
N GLU A 571 -43.76 21.24 9.20
CA GLU A 571 -45.18 21.40 9.54
C GLU A 571 -45.60 20.48 10.70
N LYS A 572 -45.16 20.79 11.92
CA LYS A 572 -45.34 19.98 13.16
C LYS A 572 -44.62 18.61 13.18
N SER A 573 -43.98 18.21 12.08
CA SER A 573 -43.11 17.04 12.01
C SER A 573 -41.64 17.40 12.29
N PHE A 574 -40.85 16.41 12.70
CA PHE A 574 -39.38 16.52 12.78
C PHE A 574 -38.71 16.25 11.42
N LEU A 575 -39.48 15.78 10.44
CA LEU A 575 -39.09 15.60 9.06
C LEU A 575 -39.48 16.83 8.22
N PRO A 576 -38.71 17.19 7.19
CA PRO A 576 -39.06 18.30 6.32
C PRO A 576 -40.37 18.04 5.56
N ALA A 577 -41.33 18.94 5.69
CA ALA A 577 -42.53 19.00 4.87
C ALA A 577 -42.27 19.70 3.52
N ARG A 578 -41.25 20.56 3.49
CA ARG A 578 -40.86 21.39 2.35
C ARG A 578 -39.34 21.53 2.30
N ILE A 579 -38.72 21.38 1.13
CA ILE A 579 -37.28 21.65 0.94
C ILE A 579 -37.10 22.50 -0.32
N GLU A 580 -36.83 23.78 -0.14
CA GLU A 580 -36.49 24.67 -1.25
C GLU A 580 -34.98 24.81 -1.34
N SER A 581 -34.42 24.59 -2.53
CA SER A 581 -33.01 24.84 -2.86
C SER A 581 -32.97 25.81 -4.02
N LEU A 582 -32.26 26.93 -3.90
CA LEU A 582 -32.21 28.02 -4.89
C LEU A 582 -33.59 28.38 -5.46
N GLY A 583 -34.57 28.57 -4.56
CA GLY A 583 -35.94 28.99 -4.86
C GLY A 583 -36.82 27.95 -5.56
N GLY A 584 -36.35 26.70 -5.70
CA GLY A 584 -37.16 25.61 -6.26
C GLY A 584 -37.33 24.47 -5.27
N GLU A 585 -38.57 24.06 -5.13
CA GLU A 585 -38.99 22.98 -4.23
C GLU A 585 -38.55 21.62 -4.74
N LEU A 586 -37.94 20.81 -3.87
CA LEU A 586 -37.46 19.45 -4.14
C LEU A 586 -38.53 18.38 -3.88
N LEU A 587 -39.40 18.59 -2.90
CA LEU A 587 -40.36 17.58 -2.47
C LEU A 587 -41.68 17.69 -3.26
N ALA A 588 -42.25 16.54 -3.63
CA ALA A 588 -43.60 16.44 -4.18
C ALA A 588 -44.67 16.49 -3.08
N GLY A 589 -44.28 16.22 -1.83
CA GLY A 589 -45.11 16.32 -0.63
C GLY A 589 -44.26 16.13 0.64
N PRO A 590 -44.86 16.13 1.84
CA PRO A 590 -44.08 16.01 3.07
C PRO A 590 -43.33 14.67 3.18
N ALA A 591 -42.07 14.73 3.64
CA ALA A 591 -41.36 13.55 4.10
C ALA A 591 -42.04 13.01 5.37
N ARG A 592 -42.06 11.68 5.53
CA ARG A 592 -42.90 11.04 6.54
C ARG A 592 -42.33 9.72 7.04
N LEU A 593 -42.59 9.42 8.31
CA LEU A 593 -42.37 8.11 8.90
C LEU A 593 -43.63 7.26 8.70
N VAL A 594 -43.50 6.13 8.02
CA VAL A 594 -44.56 5.14 7.82
C VAL A 594 -44.25 3.93 8.69
N VAL A 595 -45.20 3.55 9.52
CA VAL A 595 -45.07 2.37 10.38
C VAL A 595 -46.19 1.40 10.06
N ILE A 596 -45.82 0.15 9.82
CA ILE A 596 -46.72 -0.95 9.52
C ILE A 596 -46.70 -1.91 10.71
N GLY A 597 -47.88 -2.28 11.21
CA GLY A 597 -48.03 -3.26 12.27
C GLY A 597 -47.71 -4.68 11.79
N ASP A 598 -47.51 -5.59 12.74
CA ASP A 598 -47.42 -7.03 12.50
C ASP A 598 -48.64 -7.60 11.75
N ASP A 599 -49.81 -6.96 11.89
CA ASP A 599 -51.03 -7.25 11.15
C ASP A 599 -51.06 -6.71 9.70
N GLY A 600 -49.97 -6.07 9.25
CA GLY A 600 -49.83 -5.49 7.92
C GLY A 600 -50.56 -4.15 7.72
N ARG A 601 -51.18 -3.58 8.76
CA ARG A 601 -51.88 -2.28 8.65
C ARG A 601 -50.97 -1.11 9.00
N ARG A 602 -51.18 0.02 8.33
CA ARG A 602 -50.50 1.27 8.67
C ARG A 602 -50.99 1.82 10.01
N LEU A 603 -50.05 2.05 10.94
CA LEU A 603 -50.32 2.65 12.23
C LEU A 603 -50.37 4.18 12.12
N PRO A 604 -51.24 4.86 12.90
CA PRO A 604 -51.24 6.33 12.97
C PRO A 604 -49.94 6.83 13.62
N VAL A 605 -49.34 7.87 13.04
CA VAL A 605 -48.16 8.55 13.58
C VAL A 605 -48.57 9.98 13.89
N VAL A 606 -48.43 10.39 15.15
CA VAL A 606 -48.69 11.75 15.63
C VAL A 606 -47.38 12.37 16.06
N GLU A 607 -47.08 13.54 15.50
CA GLU A 607 -45.81 14.22 15.68
C GLU A 607 -46.04 15.63 16.27
N GLU A 608 -45.17 15.99 17.20
CA GLU A 608 -45.01 17.36 17.67
C GLU A 608 -43.55 17.74 17.51
N CYS A 609 -43.28 18.92 16.94
CA CYS A 609 -41.93 19.41 16.73
C CYS A 609 -41.81 20.85 17.23
N ARG A 610 -40.68 21.18 17.84
CA ARG A 610 -40.34 22.54 18.27
C ARG A 610 -38.87 22.82 18.08
N VAL A 611 -38.53 24.09 17.92
CA VAL A 611 -37.14 24.55 18.01
C VAL A 611 -36.64 24.36 19.45
N ALA A 612 -35.59 23.57 19.62
CA ALA A 612 -34.94 23.35 20.91
C ALA A 612 -33.79 24.35 21.11
N GLU A 613 -32.97 24.53 20.08
CA GLU A 613 -31.81 25.43 20.09
C GLU A 613 -31.69 26.15 18.74
N SER A 614 -31.19 27.38 18.75
CA SER A 614 -30.94 28.19 17.56
C SER A 614 -29.70 29.04 17.79
N ALA A 615 -28.71 28.87 16.92
CA ALA A 615 -27.47 29.62 16.88
C ALA A 615 -27.06 29.85 15.43
N ASP A 616 -26.11 30.76 15.19
CA ASP A 616 -25.66 31.10 13.84
C ASP A 616 -25.11 29.90 13.06
N HIS A 617 -24.52 28.93 13.74
CA HIS A 617 -23.92 27.74 13.13
C HIS A 617 -24.87 26.55 12.99
N ALA A 618 -25.92 26.47 13.82
CA ALA A 618 -26.83 25.34 13.82
C ALA A 618 -28.19 25.65 14.46
N VAL A 619 -29.22 24.93 14.04
CA VAL A 619 -30.56 24.94 14.63
C VAL A 619 -30.94 23.50 14.95
N THR A 620 -31.38 23.24 16.17
CA THR A 620 -31.83 21.91 16.59
C THR A 620 -33.33 21.93 16.86
N LEU A 621 -34.04 21.00 16.23
CA LEU A 621 -35.45 20.72 16.45
C LEU A 621 -35.58 19.47 17.32
N ARG A 622 -36.55 19.48 18.23
CA ARG A 622 -36.90 18.32 19.05
C ARG A 622 -38.29 17.83 18.71
N GLY A 623 -38.38 16.58 18.27
CA GLY A 623 -39.63 15.90 17.98
C GLY A 623 -40.09 15.01 19.14
N LYS A 624 -41.40 14.94 19.34
CA LYS A 624 -42.09 13.89 20.09
C LYS A 624 -43.02 13.16 19.14
N ILE A 625 -42.90 11.83 19.10
CA ILE A 625 -43.65 10.99 18.19
C ILE A 625 -44.45 9.96 19.00
N THR A 626 -45.72 9.81 18.68
CA THR A 626 -46.55 8.69 19.13
C THR A 626 -46.93 7.85 17.91
N ILE A 627 -46.61 6.56 17.96
CA ILE A 627 -46.94 5.60 16.89
C ILE A 627 -48.01 4.65 17.44
N GLY A 628 -49.08 4.42 16.68
CA GLY A 628 -50.17 3.55 17.09
C GLY A 628 -51.10 4.18 18.14
N SER A 629 -51.99 3.36 18.68
CA SER A 629 -52.97 3.77 19.71
C SER A 629 -53.26 2.62 20.68
N GLY A 630 -53.84 2.93 21.84
CA GLY A 630 -54.22 1.92 22.83
C GLY A 630 -53.03 1.07 23.31
N SER A 631 -53.17 -0.27 23.26
CA SER A 631 -52.16 -1.24 23.71
C SER A 631 -51.03 -1.50 22.72
N ALA A 632 -51.04 -0.87 21.54
CA ALA A 632 -49.98 -0.93 20.53
C ALA A 632 -49.27 0.43 20.38
N ARG A 633 -49.24 1.23 21.45
CA ARG A 633 -48.71 2.60 21.43
C ARG A 633 -47.20 2.59 21.71
N LEU A 634 -46.40 3.09 20.77
CA LEU A 634 -44.98 3.37 20.97
C LEU A 634 -44.74 4.86 21.13
N ARG A 635 -43.67 5.19 21.85
CA ARG A 635 -43.16 6.56 21.95
C ARG A 635 -41.83 6.63 21.25
N ALA A 636 -41.57 7.78 20.63
CA ALA A 636 -40.25 8.08 20.13
C ALA A 636 -39.94 9.56 20.32
N THR A 637 -38.66 9.86 20.39
CA THR A 637 -38.15 11.23 20.40
C THR A 637 -37.16 11.39 19.28
N SER A 638 -37.12 12.57 18.68
CA SER A 638 -36.12 12.90 17.70
C SER A 638 -35.36 14.18 18.04
N LEU A 639 -34.11 14.22 17.61
CA LEU A 639 -33.28 15.41 17.56
C LEU A 639 -32.87 15.61 16.10
N THR A 640 -33.36 16.66 15.47
CA THR A 640 -32.97 17.05 14.11
C THR A 640 -32.12 18.31 14.18
N THR A 641 -30.81 18.19 13.93
CA THR A 641 -29.89 19.33 13.90
C THR A 641 -29.57 19.71 12.46
N ILE A 642 -29.78 20.97 12.12
CA ILE A 642 -29.46 21.56 10.82
C ILE A 642 -28.27 22.49 10.99
N GLU A 643 -27.17 22.26 10.28
CA GLU A 643 -25.98 23.10 10.30
C GLU A 643 -25.94 24.12 9.14
N TYR A 644 -25.09 25.15 9.27
CA TYR A 644 -24.98 26.26 8.32
C TYR A 644 -24.65 25.85 6.87
N ASP A 645 -24.01 24.70 6.67
CA ASP A 645 -23.75 24.13 5.34
C ASP A 645 -24.97 23.44 4.72
N GLY A 646 -26.08 23.35 5.47
CA GLY A 646 -27.34 22.77 5.07
C GLY A 646 -27.46 21.27 5.32
N MET A 647 -26.53 20.64 6.04
CA MET A 647 -26.64 19.25 6.47
C MET A 647 -27.66 19.14 7.62
N LEU A 648 -28.60 18.21 7.49
CA LEU A 648 -29.52 17.81 8.55
C LEU A 648 -29.07 16.45 9.09
N ARG A 649 -28.89 16.35 10.40
CA ARG A 649 -28.74 15.07 11.11
C ARG A 649 -30.00 14.83 11.94
N THR A 650 -30.58 13.66 11.81
CA THR A 650 -31.72 13.23 12.63
C THR A 650 -31.34 12.00 13.43
N ASP A 651 -31.36 12.13 14.75
CA ASP A 651 -31.27 11.02 15.70
C ASP A 651 -32.69 10.68 16.19
N LEU A 652 -33.18 9.49 15.88
CA LEU A 652 -34.49 8.97 16.29
C LEU A 652 -34.33 7.88 17.34
N GLU A 653 -34.83 8.15 18.53
CA GLU A 653 -34.83 7.21 19.67
C GLU A 653 -36.24 6.64 19.86
N LEU A 654 -36.38 5.32 19.72
CA LEU A 654 -37.63 4.60 19.96
C LEU A 654 -37.68 4.05 21.38
N ASP A 655 -38.73 4.37 22.12
CA ASP A 655 -39.10 3.72 23.37
C ASP A 655 -40.37 2.88 23.17
N PRO A 656 -40.21 1.59 22.80
CA PRO A 656 -41.33 0.77 22.38
C PRO A 656 -42.05 0.05 23.53
N GLY A 657 -41.48 -0.01 24.73
CA GLY A 657 -42.02 -0.82 25.84
C GLY A 657 -42.33 -2.27 25.42
N GLU A 658 -43.43 -2.84 25.94
CA GLU A 658 -43.93 -4.19 25.60
C GLU A 658 -44.58 -4.27 24.20
N SER A 659 -44.72 -3.16 23.48
CA SER A 659 -45.45 -3.10 22.21
C SER A 659 -44.58 -3.27 20.97
N TRP A 660 -43.25 -3.46 21.12
CA TRP A 660 -42.30 -3.59 20.02
C TRP A 660 -42.63 -4.73 19.04
N GLU A 661 -43.03 -5.89 19.58
CA GLU A 661 -43.34 -7.10 18.79
C GLU A 661 -44.50 -6.89 17.81
N ARG A 662 -45.27 -5.81 17.96
CA ARG A 662 -46.39 -5.46 17.08
C ARG A 662 -45.99 -4.61 15.88
N ILE A 663 -44.69 -4.39 15.66
CA ILE A 663 -44.17 -3.59 14.55
C ILE A 663 -43.61 -4.49 13.46
N GLY A 664 -44.28 -4.49 12.32
CA GLY A 664 -43.89 -5.25 11.12
C GLY A 664 -42.87 -4.52 10.26
N GLU A 665 -42.97 -3.20 10.08
CA GLU A 665 -42.01 -2.42 9.28
C GLU A 665 -41.98 -0.94 9.72
N ILE A 666 -40.81 -0.30 9.64
CA ILE A 666 -40.65 1.15 9.80
C ILE A 666 -39.97 1.68 8.54
N VAL A 667 -40.58 2.65 7.86
CA VAL A 667 -40.10 3.19 6.58
C VAL A 667 -40.08 4.71 6.62
N LEU A 668 -38.93 5.30 6.30
CA LEU A 668 -38.83 6.71 5.96
C LEU A 668 -39.17 6.89 4.48
N GLU A 669 -40.21 7.66 4.19
CA GLU A 669 -40.63 7.98 2.82
C GLU A 669 -40.35 9.46 2.51
N ILE A 670 -39.60 9.72 1.44
CA ILE A 670 -39.27 11.07 0.96
C ILE A 670 -39.74 11.19 -0.49
N PRO A 671 -40.89 11.85 -0.75
CA PRO A 671 -41.42 12.00 -2.09
C PRO A 671 -40.73 13.18 -2.81
N LEU A 672 -39.94 12.88 -3.84
CA LEU A 672 -39.22 13.89 -4.63
C LEU A 672 -40.01 14.29 -5.87
N LYS A 673 -39.87 15.53 -6.35
CA LYS A 673 -40.48 15.96 -7.61
C LYS A 673 -39.85 15.23 -8.80
N PRO A 674 -40.62 14.63 -9.72
CA PRO A 674 -40.08 13.93 -10.88
C PRO A 674 -39.21 14.81 -11.77
N ALA A 675 -39.56 16.10 -11.90
CA ALA A 675 -38.79 17.07 -12.69
C ALA A 675 -37.39 17.37 -12.12
N THR A 676 -37.13 17.01 -10.85
CA THR A 676 -35.85 17.23 -10.18
C THR A 676 -35.15 15.92 -9.83
N ALA A 677 -35.86 14.80 -9.69
CA ALA A 677 -35.28 13.49 -9.39
C ALA A 677 -35.04 12.67 -10.67
N THR A 678 -34.18 13.17 -11.56
CA THR A 678 -33.92 12.56 -12.88
C THR A 678 -32.62 11.76 -12.93
N LEU A 679 -31.66 12.09 -12.05
CA LEU A 679 -30.34 11.52 -11.92
C LEU A 679 -30.13 11.00 -10.50
N MET A 680 -29.23 10.03 -10.37
CA MET A 680 -28.81 9.49 -9.08
C MET A 680 -27.33 9.15 -9.06
N THR A 681 -26.73 9.22 -7.88
CA THR A 681 -25.42 8.60 -7.61
C THR A 681 -25.40 7.95 -6.23
N HIS A 682 -24.75 6.79 -6.15
CA HIS A 682 -24.43 6.11 -4.91
C HIS A 682 -23.03 5.48 -5.01
N PRO A 683 -22.39 5.15 -3.88
CA PRO A 683 -21.10 4.47 -3.89
C PRO A 683 -21.25 3.05 -4.49
N GLY A 684 -20.56 2.77 -5.60
CA GLY A 684 -20.51 1.45 -6.21
C GLY A 684 -19.57 0.48 -5.48
N ARG A 685 -19.68 -0.82 -5.77
CA ARG A 685 -18.71 -1.83 -5.28
C ARG A 685 -17.34 -1.67 -5.95
N TRP A 686 -17.34 -1.32 -7.24
CA TRP A 686 -16.19 -0.99 -8.07
C TRP A 686 -16.58 0.06 -9.12
N PHE A 687 -15.59 0.71 -9.75
CA PHE A 687 -15.82 1.83 -10.68
C PHE A 687 -16.48 1.43 -12.02
N ASP A 688 -16.45 0.14 -12.36
CA ASP A 688 -17.13 -0.44 -13.52
C ASP A 688 -18.61 -0.75 -13.28
N ASP A 689 -19.13 -0.53 -12.07
CA ASP A 689 -20.55 -0.71 -11.77
C ASP A 689 -21.38 0.34 -12.52
N PRO A 690 -22.17 -0.04 -13.53
CA PRO A 690 -22.95 0.92 -14.32
C PRO A 690 -24.16 1.45 -13.55
N THR A 691 -24.49 0.88 -12.38
CA THR A 691 -25.66 1.26 -11.59
C THR A 691 -25.37 2.37 -10.57
N CYS A 692 -24.08 2.70 -10.37
CA CYS A 692 -23.65 3.63 -9.34
C CYS A 692 -23.90 5.11 -9.65
N ALA A 693 -24.01 5.50 -10.92
CA ALA A 693 -24.34 6.86 -11.32
C ALA A 693 -24.98 6.93 -12.70
N GLY A 694 -26.04 7.72 -12.83
CA GLY A 694 -26.75 7.90 -14.09
C GLY A 694 -28.20 8.36 -13.91
N LYS A 695 -29.04 8.08 -14.92
CA LYS A 695 -30.48 8.35 -14.88
C LYS A 695 -31.16 7.47 -13.83
N VAL A 696 -32.14 8.03 -13.12
CA VAL A 696 -33.03 7.22 -12.27
C VAL A 696 -33.76 6.19 -13.15
N PRO A 697 -33.63 4.88 -12.88
CA PRO A 697 -34.22 3.84 -13.71
C PRO A 697 -35.75 3.88 -13.70
N GLU A 698 -36.40 3.78 -14.86
CA GLU A 698 -37.87 3.84 -15.00
C GLU A 698 -38.58 2.70 -14.26
N GLY A 699 -37.94 1.52 -14.16
CA GLY A 699 -38.44 0.37 -13.40
C GLY A 699 -38.20 0.45 -11.89
N GLY A 700 -37.63 1.56 -11.40
CA GLY A 700 -37.19 1.70 -10.02
C GLY A 700 -35.75 1.22 -9.79
N TRP A 701 -35.21 1.60 -8.63
CA TRP A 701 -33.86 1.23 -8.20
C TRP A 701 -33.91 0.81 -6.72
N GLY A 702 -33.04 -0.12 -6.31
CA GLY A 702 -32.91 -0.47 -4.91
C GLY A 702 -31.71 -1.36 -4.63
N VAL A 703 -31.18 -1.21 -3.42
CA VAL A 703 -30.02 -1.94 -2.91
C VAL A 703 -30.22 -2.29 -1.44
N PRO A 704 -29.68 -3.41 -0.96
CA PRO A 704 -29.86 -3.84 0.43
C PRO A 704 -29.11 -2.94 1.43
N ASP A 705 -27.95 -2.40 1.05
CA ASP A 705 -26.94 -1.98 2.03
C ASP A 705 -26.20 -0.65 1.70
N SER A 706 -26.70 0.19 0.78
CA SER A 706 -26.00 1.48 0.53
C SER A 706 -26.07 2.41 1.74
N TRP A 707 -24.96 3.09 2.03
CA TRP A 707 -24.82 4.09 3.10
C TRP A 707 -25.04 5.54 2.63
N TYR A 708 -25.23 5.72 1.32
CA TYR A 708 -25.36 7.03 0.68
C TYR A 708 -26.17 6.94 -0.61
N LEU A 709 -26.99 7.94 -0.87
CA LEU A 709 -27.66 8.15 -2.14
C LEU A 709 -27.88 9.64 -2.35
N TRP A 710 -27.46 10.15 -3.50
CA TRP A 710 -27.90 11.45 -3.99
C TRP A 710 -28.88 11.23 -5.14
N VAL A 711 -29.98 11.99 -5.12
CA VAL A 711 -30.99 12.01 -6.17
C VAL A 711 -31.28 13.45 -6.53
N GLY A 712 -31.18 13.78 -7.82
CA GLY A 712 -31.30 15.16 -8.25
C GLY A 712 -31.30 15.29 -9.77
N GLY A 713 -31.07 16.51 -10.22
CA GLY A 713 -30.91 16.86 -11.61
C GLY A 713 -29.69 17.76 -11.76
N GLU A 714 -29.59 18.46 -12.88
CA GLU A 714 -28.41 19.22 -13.25
C GLU A 714 -28.14 20.43 -12.34
N HIS A 715 -29.14 20.89 -11.58
CA HIS A 715 -29.07 22.13 -10.83
C HIS A 715 -29.27 21.99 -9.32
N ARG A 716 -29.88 20.90 -8.87
CA ARG A 716 -30.26 20.68 -7.47
C ARG A 716 -30.64 19.23 -7.24
N GLY A 717 -30.64 18.81 -5.99
CA GLY A 717 -30.96 17.45 -5.58
C GLY A 717 -30.94 17.30 -4.06
N LEU A 718 -31.20 16.08 -3.60
CA LEU A 718 -31.19 15.70 -2.19
C LEU A 718 -30.28 14.50 -1.99
N CYS A 719 -29.38 14.62 -1.01
CA CYS A 719 -28.59 13.51 -0.51
C CYS A 719 -29.24 12.93 0.76
N TRP A 720 -29.29 11.61 0.84
CA TRP A 720 -29.53 10.83 2.04
C TRP A 720 -28.27 10.01 2.36
N PHE A 721 -27.92 9.89 3.65
CA PHE A 721 -26.77 9.11 4.10
C PHE A 721 -26.91 8.66 5.55
N ALA A 722 -26.17 7.64 5.97
CA ALA A 722 -26.08 7.19 7.36
C ALA A 722 -24.83 6.32 7.62
N GLU A 723 -24.41 6.20 8.89
CA GLU A 723 -23.10 5.63 9.28
C GLU A 723 -23.03 4.11 9.40
N ASP A 724 -24.14 3.46 9.72
CA ASP A 724 -24.17 2.03 10.06
C ASP A 724 -25.16 1.25 9.20
N GLN A 725 -24.63 0.51 8.24
CA GLN A 725 -25.42 -0.33 7.32
C GLN A 725 -26.32 -1.33 8.07
N ALA A 726 -25.95 -1.76 9.28
CA ALA A 726 -26.74 -2.70 10.08
C ALA A 726 -28.05 -2.11 10.62
N GLU A 727 -28.28 -0.80 10.53
CA GLU A 727 -29.53 -0.13 10.92
C GLU A 727 -30.64 -0.21 9.84
N TRP A 728 -30.32 -0.53 8.58
CA TRP A 728 -31.30 -0.66 7.48
C TRP A 728 -31.06 -1.87 6.57
N GLU A 729 -30.06 -2.69 6.85
CA GLU A 729 -29.94 -4.03 6.24
C GLU A 729 -31.04 -4.96 6.79
N LEU A 730 -31.93 -5.39 5.90
CA LEU A 730 -33.05 -6.26 6.24
C LEU A 730 -32.59 -7.72 6.30
N SER A 731 -33.04 -8.46 7.30
CA SER A 731 -32.63 -9.86 7.53
C SER A 731 -33.02 -10.82 6.41
N ASP A 732 -33.93 -10.41 5.52
CA ASP A 732 -34.41 -11.19 4.37
C ASP A 732 -33.65 -10.90 3.06
N GLY A 733 -32.67 -9.99 3.08
CA GLY A 733 -31.89 -9.58 1.91
C GLY A 733 -32.65 -8.69 0.92
N SER A 734 -33.83 -8.19 1.29
CA SER A 734 -34.59 -7.24 0.47
C SER A 734 -33.98 -5.82 0.50
N HIS A 735 -34.40 -4.96 -0.43
CA HIS A 735 -33.83 -3.60 -0.60
C HIS A 735 -34.13 -2.72 0.62
N GLY A 736 -33.11 -2.35 1.40
CA GLY A 736 -33.20 -1.40 2.50
C GLY A 736 -33.33 0.05 2.02
N LEU A 737 -32.76 0.38 0.86
CA LEU A 737 -32.86 1.68 0.19
C LEU A 737 -33.44 1.50 -1.21
N SER A 738 -34.47 2.28 -1.58
CA SER A 738 -35.08 2.19 -2.90
C SER A 738 -35.66 3.50 -3.43
N LEU A 739 -35.73 3.59 -4.76
CA LEU A 739 -36.39 4.65 -5.52
C LEU A 739 -37.49 4.03 -6.38
N THR A 740 -38.71 4.56 -6.24
CA THR A 740 -39.86 4.17 -7.06
C THR A 740 -40.37 5.38 -7.84
N PRO A 741 -40.08 5.49 -9.14
CA PRO A 741 -40.64 6.52 -10.00
C PRO A 741 -42.16 6.35 -10.17
N GLY A 742 -42.89 7.45 -10.21
CA GLY A 742 -44.29 7.52 -10.57
C GLY A 742 -44.65 8.86 -11.21
N ASP A 743 -45.87 8.98 -11.73
CA ASP A 743 -46.30 10.16 -12.50
C ASP A 743 -46.30 11.47 -11.69
N GLY A 744 -46.51 11.37 -10.36
CA GLY A 744 -46.58 12.53 -9.45
C GLY A 744 -45.35 12.72 -8.55
N GLU A 745 -44.59 11.66 -8.27
CA GLU A 745 -43.45 11.67 -7.36
C GLU A 745 -42.43 10.58 -7.73
N VAL A 746 -41.16 10.82 -7.40
CA VAL A 746 -40.14 9.77 -7.29
C VAL A 746 -39.96 9.50 -5.80
N LEU A 747 -40.42 8.35 -5.35
CA LEU A 747 -40.47 8.02 -3.93
C LEU A 747 -39.16 7.37 -3.48
N LEU A 748 -38.40 8.06 -2.64
CA LEU A 748 -37.27 7.49 -1.91
C LEU A 748 -37.78 6.81 -0.63
N ARG A 749 -37.47 5.53 -0.47
CA ARG A 749 -37.79 4.74 0.72
C ARG A 749 -36.53 4.22 1.41
N VAL A 750 -36.46 4.44 2.71
CA VAL A 750 -35.45 3.86 3.60
C VAL A 750 -36.16 3.00 4.63
N ARG A 751 -35.95 1.68 4.57
CA ARG A 751 -36.53 0.74 5.53
C ARG A 751 -35.61 0.60 6.73
N LEU A 752 -36.10 0.97 7.90
CA LEU A 752 -35.36 0.87 9.15
C LEU A 752 -35.52 -0.54 9.72
N ARG A 753 -34.42 -1.13 10.18
CA ARG A 753 -34.40 -2.49 10.76
C ARG A 753 -35.25 -2.55 12.03
N ASN A 754 -36.12 -3.54 12.13
CA ASN A 754 -37.03 -3.76 13.26
C ASN A 754 -36.86 -5.15 13.93
N GLY A 755 -35.65 -5.71 13.89
CA GLY A 755 -35.33 -7.03 14.46
C GLY A 755 -35.22 -7.06 15.99
N PRO A 756 -35.03 -8.25 16.60
CA PRO A 756 -35.04 -8.46 18.05
C PRO A 756 -33.80 -7.95 18.82
N SER A 757 -32.85 -7.26 18.16
CA SER A 757 -31.60 -6.80 18.79
C SER A 757 -31.79 -5.52 19.61
N ASP A 758 -30.95 -5.31 20.62
CA ASP A 758 -30.98 -4.23 21.62
C ASP A 758 -30.96 -2.77 21.10
N ARG A 759 -30.80 -2.56 19.79
CA ARG A 759 -30.65 -1.22 19.19
C ARG A 759 -32.02 -0.62 18.82
N ARG A 760 -32.33 0.53 19.44
CA ARG A 760 -33.61 1.26 19.29
C ARG A 760 -33.42 2.72 18.84
N SER A 761 -32.20 3.04 18.39
CA SER A 761 -31.76 4.34 17.93
C SER A 761 -31.42 4.28 16.44
N PHE A 762 -31.92 5.21 15.64
CA PHE A 762 -31.60 5.33 14.21
C PHE A 762 -31.04 6.71 13.92
N THR A 763 -29.92 6.77 13.21
CA THR A 763 -29.31 8.05 12.83
C THR A 763 -29.11 8.14 11.33
N TRP A 764 -29.66 9.18 10.71
CA TRP A 764 -29.41 9.47 9.30
C TRP A 764 -29.24 10.97 9.06
N GLY A 765 -28.80 11.31 7.87
CA GLY A 765 -28.73 12.69 7.42
C GLY A 765 -29.37 12.94 6.08
N LEU A 766 -29.75 14.21 5.88
CA LEU A 766 -30.25 14.75 4.63
C LEU A 766 -29.45 16.00 4.26
N MET A 767 -29.18 16.20 2.97
CA MET A 767 -28.47 17.40 2.51
C MET A 767 -28.96 17.84 1.14
N ALA A 768 -29.62 19.00 1.08
CA ALA A 768 -30.04 19.57 -0.19
C ALA A 768 -28.85 20.23 -0.90
N THR A 769 -28.82 20.06 -2.22
CA THR A 769 -27.77 20.57 -3.11
C THR A 769 -28.32 21.68 -4.02
N PRO A 770 -27.50 22.66 -4.44
CA PRO A 770 -26.08 22.82 -4.12
C PRO A 770 -25.81 23.21 -2.66
N VAL A 771 -24.65 22.84 -2.12
CA VAL A 771 -24.27 23.05 -0.71
C VAL A 771 -23.69 24.44 -0.46
N LYS A 772 -23.13 25.08 -1.49
CA LYS A 772 -22.55 26.43 -1.43
C LYS A 772 -22.50 27.09 -2.83
N PRO A 773 -22.28 28.41 -2.95
CA PRO A 773 -22.14 29.05 -4.25
C PRO A 773 -20.80 28.68 -4.88
N LEU A 774 -20.77 28.55 -6.20
CA LEU A 774 -19.50 28.41 -6.92
C LEU A 774 -18.68 29.72 -6.80
N PRO A 775 -17.37 29.64 -6.54
CA PRO A 775 -16.51 30.81 -6.45
C PRO A 775 -16.52 31.64 -7.74
N LYS A 776 -16.41 32.97 -7.65
CA LYS A 776 -16.21 33.80 -8.85
C LYS A 776 -14.89 33.41 -9.53
N GLY A 777 -14.85 33.41 -10.87
CA GLY A 777 -13.63 33.10 -11.61
C GLY A 777 -13.34 31.60 -11.78
N TRP A 778 -14.22 30.72 -11.29
CA TRP A 778 -13.97 29.29 -11.28
C TRP A 778 -13.84 28.70 -12.69
N GLN A 779 -14.48 29.30 -13.69
CA GLN A 779 -14.52 28.77 -15.04
C GLN A 779 -13.21 28.94 -15.80
N THR A 780 -12.28 29.77 -15.32
CA THR A 780 -10.92 29.86 -15.87
C THR A 780 -9.87 29.16 -15.03
N LEU A 781 -10.21 28.65 -13.84
CA LEU A 781 -9.23 28.00 -12.96
C LEU A 781 -8.56 26.80 -13.64
N ARG A 782 -7.23 26.72 -13.45
CA ARG A 782 -6.37 25.64 -13.91
C ARG A 782 -5.71 24.94 -12.71
N PHE A 783 -5.67 23.63 -12.78
CA PHE A 783 -5.21 22.76 -11.71
C PHE A 783 -4.10 21.83 -12.22
N GLY A 784 -2.98 21.71 -11.52
CA GLY A 784 -1.88 20.89 -12.03
C GLY A 784 -0.61 20.86 -11.17
N GLY A 785 0.42 20.21 -11.71
CA GLY A 785 1.73 20.08 -11.05
C GLY A 785 2.73 21.18 -11.42
N PRO A 786 3.97 21.11 -10.89
CA PRO A 786 4.98 22.19 -10.96
C PRO A 786 5.38 22.64 -12.35
N HIS A 787 5.26 21.75 -13.33
CA HIS A 787 5.69 21.97 -14.71
C HIS A 787 4.54 22.39 -15.64
N THR A 788 3.36 22.68 -15.08
CA THR A 788 2.16 23.01 -15.86
C THR A 788 1.71 24.45 -15.62
N PRO A 789 1.06 25.10 -16.59
CA PRO A 789 0.47 26.43 -16.41
C PRO A 789 -0.85 26.31 -15.61
N ALA A 790 -0.74 26.13 -14.29
CA ALA A 790 -1.84 25.98 -13.35
C ALA A 790 -1.90 27.13 -12.33
N ASP A 791 -3.11 27.52 -11.91
CA ASP A 791 -3.37 28.54 -10.88
C ASP A 791 -3.30 27.94 -9.47
N ILE A 792 -3.62 26.65 -9.34
CA ILE A 792 -3.45 25.86 -8.14
C ILE A 792 -2.44 24.76 -8.46
N HIS A 793 -1.28 24.86 -7.80
CA HIS A 793 -0.14 23.98 -7.96
C HIS A 793 -0.12 22.95 -6.83
N VAL A 794 -0.29 21.68 -7.18
CA VAL A 794 -0.16 20.56 -6.24
C VAL A 794 1.29 20.07 -6.21
N LEU A 795 1.92 20.09 -5.05
CA LEU A 795 3.19 19.39 -4.84
C LEU A 795 2.92 17.94 -4.42
N TRP A 796 3.26 17.00 -5.31
CA TRP A 796 3.11 15.56 -5.04
C TRP A 796 4.03 15.07 -3.93
N SER A 797 3.58 14.08 -3.16
CA SER A 797 4.40 13.42 -2.14
C SER A 797 5.40 12.46 -2.78
N THR A 798 6.69 12.68 -2.56
CA THR A 798 7.80 11.88 -3.08
C THR A 798 8.92 11.82 -2.06
N VAL A 799 9.88 10.92 -2.24
CA VAL A 799 11.11 10.83 -1.42
C VAL A 799 11.96 12.11 -1.38
N ARG A 800 11.67 13.09 -2.25
CA ARG A 800 12.32 14.41 -2.25
C ARG A 800 11.50 15.47 -1.52
N SER A 801 10.17 15.41 -1.64
CA SER A 801 9.28 16.46 -1.14
C SER A 801 8.80 16.21 0.28
N SER A 802 8.59 14.95 0.66
CA SER A 802 8.00 14.58 1.94
C SER A 802 8.80 13.45 2.60
N GLN A 803 8.97 13.51 3.92
CA GLN A 803 9.58 12.43 4.70
C GLN A 803 8.72 11.17 4.61
N TRP A 804 7.41 11.35 4.77
CA TRP A 804 6.42 10.27 4.79
C TRP A 804 5.37 10.48 3.69
N HIS A 805 4.86 9.39 3.13
CA HIS A 805 3.77 9.48 2.16
C HIS A 805 2.49 9.99 2.85
N SER A 806 1.70 10.78 2.14
CA SER A 806 0.41 11.31 2.62
C SER A 806 0.48 12.16 3.88
N PHE A 807 1.65 12.69 4.25
CA PHE A 807 1.84 13.48 5.46
C PHE A 807 2.60 14.77 5.12
N PRO A 808 2.15 15.95 5.61
CA PRO A 808 2.76 17.22 5.26
C PRO A 808 4.02 17.47 6.11
N LEU A 809 5.07 16.67 5.91
CA LEU A 809 6.36 16.85 6.57
C LEU A 809 7.47 16.83 5.52
N PRO A 810 8.20 17.94 5.29
CA PRO A 810 9.18 18.00 4.23
C PRO A 810 10.51 17.34 4.62
N VAL A 811 11.21 16.81 3.60
CA VAL A 811 12.58 16.26 3.77
C VAL A 811 13.59 17.38 4.02
N ASP A 812 13.39 18.54 3.39
CA ASP A 812 14.22 19.74 3.50
C ASP A 812 13.33 20.98 3.51
N ASP A 813 13.25 21.62 4.69
CA ASP A 813 12.46 22.82 4.93
C ASP A 813 12.85 23.98 4.00
N THR A 814 14.15 24.13 3.71
CA THR A 814 14.66 25.23 2.88
C THR A 814 14.25 25.05 1.44
N TRP A 815 14.39 23.82 0.93
CA TRP A 815 13.93 23.47 -0.42
C TRP A 815 12.42 23.67 -0.55
N TYR A 816 11.65 23.27 0.47
CA TYR A 816 10.20 23.38 0.46
C TYR A 816 9.74 24.85 0.41
N ARG A 817 10.31 25.70 1.27
CA ARG A 817 10.05 27.15 1.26
C ARG A 817 10.37 27.80 -0.09
N ASP A 818 11.45 27.36 -0.76
CA ASP A 818 11.78 27.83 -2.12
C ASP A 818 10.71 27.39 -3.15
N GLN A 819 10.10 26.22 -3.02
CA GLN A 819 8.99 25.81 -3.92
C GLN A 819 7.76 26.69 -3.73
N VAL A 820 7.38 26.98 -2.48
CA VAL A 820 6.25 27.87 -2.15
C VAL A 820 6.51 29.28 -2.68
N ALA A 821 7.67 29.86 -2.38
CA ALA A 821 8.04 31.21 -2.82
C ALA A 821 8.03 31.35 -4.35
N ARG A 822 8.47 30.32 -5.10
CA ARG A 822 8.40 30.31 -6.58
C ARG A 822 6.96 30.28 -7.10
N ALA A 823 6.07 29.55 -6.45
CA ALA A 823 4.66 29.51 -6.80
C ALA A 823 4.01 30.89 -6.58
N HIS A 824 4.24 31.50 -5.42
CA HIS A 824 3.74 32.84 -5.09
C HIS A 824 4.30 33.92 -6.02
N ALA A 825 5.60 33.88 -6.35
CA ALA A 825 6.21 34.81 -7.30
C ALA A 825 5.61 34.70 -8.71
N ALA A 826 5.04 33.53 -9.05
CA ALA A 826 4.30 33.30 -10.28
C ALA A 826 2.79 33.60 -10.17
N GLY A 827 2.32 34.11 -9.03
CA GLY A 827 0.90 34.39 -8.76
C GLY A 827 0.03 33.14 -8.61
N ARG A 828 0.62 32.01 -8.21
CA ARG A 828 -0.05 30.71 -8.10
C ARG A 828 -0.24 30.33 -6.65
N ARG A 829 -1.35 29.65 -6.35
CA ARG A 829 -1.58 28.98 -5.07
C ARG A 829 -0.81 27.67 -5.03
N PHE A 830 -0.21 27.37 -3.90
CA PHE A 830 0.57 26.18 -3.65
C PHE A 830 -0.13 25.30 -2.59
N VAL A 831 -0.37 24.04 -2.93
CA VAL A 831 -0.97 23.07 -2.00
C VAL A 831 -0.18 21.75 -1.98
N PRO A 832 0.17 21.19 -0.82
CA PRO A 832 0.74 19.85 -0.72
C PRO A 832 -0.31 18.79 -1.05
N TYR A 833 0.14 17.71 -1.69
CA TYR A 833 -0.58 16.45 -1.71
C TYR A 833 -0.51 15.78 -0.33
N THR A 834 -1.67 15.41 0.19
CA THR A 834 -1.82 14.59 1.40
C THR A 834 -3.05 13.69 1.27
N ASN A 835 -3.27 12.75 2.20
CA ASN A 835 -4.53 12.00 2.24
C ASN A 835 -5.45 12.53 3.33
N PHE A 836 -6.74 12.39 3.10
CA PHE A 836 -7.75 12.49 4.15
C PHE A 836 -7.61 11.29 5.11
N ASN A 837 -7.68 11.57 6.42
CA ASN A 837 -7.61 10.63 7.56
C ASN A 837 -6.67 9.40 7.40
N MET A 838 -5.54 9.56 6.72
CA MET A 838 -4.54 8.51 6.57
C MET A 838 -3.14 9.06 6.79
N GLN A 839 -2.23 8.19 7.23
CA GLN A 839 -0.82 8.49 7.39
C GLN A 839 0.03 7.24 7.16
N SER A 840 1.28 7.43 6.74
CA SER A 840 2.28 6.36 6.71
C SER A 840 2.51 5.72 8.08
N ASP A 841 2.78 4.42 8.11
CA ASP A 841 3.03 3.62 9.33
C ASP A 841 4.36 3.90 10.04
N ILE A 842 4.89 5.10 9.88
CA ILE A 842 6.20 5.52 10.38
C ILE A 842 6.18 6.97 10.85
N GLY A 843 7.17 7.32 11.66
CA GLY A 843 7.31 8.61 12.32
C GLY A 843 7.28 8.45 13.84
N GLU A 844 7.88 9.40 14.55
CA GLU A 844 8.04 9.33 16.01
C GLU A 844 6.70 9.20 16.73
N ASP A 845 5.70 10.02 16.39
CA ASP A 845 4.36 9.88 16.97
C ASP A 845 3.68 8.56 16.61
N TRP A 846 3.95 8.01 15.42
CA TRP A 846 3.35 6.75 14.98
C TRP A 846 3.83 5.56 15.82
N GLU A 847 5.10 5.56 16.26
CA GLU A 847 5.65 4.52 17.14
C GLU A 847 4.88 4.41 18.46
N TYR A 848 4.33 5.52 18.95
CA TYR A 848 3.57 5.57 20.20
C TYR A 848 2.07 5.42 19.99
N TRP A 849 1.50 6.06 18.97
CA TRP A 849 0.06 6.23 18.85
C TRP A 849 -0.55 5.52 17.64
N GLY A 850 0.26 5.10 16.68
CA GLY A 850 -0.18 4.59 15.38
C GLY A 850 -1.15 3.42 15.48
N GLU A 851 -0.89 2.47 16.37
CA GLU A 851 -1.81 1.34 16.59
C GLU A 851 -3.18 1.82 17.11
N THR A 852 -3.17 2.78 18.04
CA THR A 852 -4.41 3.34 18.59
C THR A 852 -5.14 4.24 17.60
N TRP A 853 -4.45 4.99 16.74
CA TRP A 853 -5.09 5.82 15.72
C TRP A 853 -5.67 5.01 14.58
N SER A 854 -5.07 3.85 14.29
CA SER A 854 -5.46 3.02 13.15
C SER A 854 -6.93 2.61 13.23
N ALA A 855 -7.66 2.80 12.14
CA ALA A 855 -9.00 2.28 11.95
C ALA A 855 -8.95 0.84 11.43
N CYS A 856 -7.98 0.50 10.60
CA CYS A 856 -7.81 -0.85 10.05
C CYS A 856 -6.37 -1.05 9.56
N ALA A 857 -6.05 -2.27 9.12
CA ALA A 857 -4.76 -2.57 8.51
C ALA A 857 -4.48 -1.64 7.31
N GLY A 858 -3.24 -1.17 7.20
CA GLY A 858 -2.84 -0.25 6.14
C GLY A 858 -2.66 -0.91 4.77
N GLU A 859 -2.57 -0.08 3.74
CA GLU A 859 -2.36 -0.45 2.34
C GLU A 859 -0.96 -0.04 1.88
N GLY A 860 -0.18 -1.01 1.41
CA GLY A 860 1.18 -0.79 0.91
C GLY A 860 1.38 -1.08 -0.58
N LYS A 861 0.30 -1.11 -1.38
CA LYS A 861 0.36 -1.59 -2.78
C LYS A 861 0.44 -0.49 -3.83
N ALA A 862 0.10 0.75 -3.50
CA ALA A 862 0.16 1.86 -4.45
C ALA A 862 1.62 2.16 -4.80
N ALA A 863 1.92 2.44 -6.08
CA ALA A 863 3.28 2.64 -6.55
C ALA A 863 4.04 3.74 -5.79
N ASP A 864 3.36 4.84 -5.45
CA ASP A 864 3.94 5.97 -4.72
C ASP A 864 4.21 5.64 -3.24
N VAL A 865 3.35 4.83 -2.62
CA VAL A 865 3.53 4.30 -1.27
C VAL A 865 4.68 3.30 -1.23
N LEU A 866 4.76 2.40 -2.23
CA LEU A 866 5.86 1.46 -2.42
C LEU A 866 7.19 2.18 -2.68
N ALA A 867 7.17 3.29 -3.44
CA ALA A 867 8.36 4.07 -3.74
C ALA A 867 8.98 4.70 -2.48
N MET A 868 8.17 5.02 -1.48
CA MET A 868 8.60 5.54 -0.18
C MET A 868 8.82 4.42 0.86
N ASN A 869 8.48 3.17 0.53
CA ASN A 869 8.61 1.98 1.38
C ASN A 869 7.90 2.13 2.73
N VAL A 870 6.66 2.61 2.67
CA VAL A 870 5.78 2.79 3.82
C VAL A 870 4.49 2.02 3.58
N VAL A 871 3.69 1.82 4.63
CA VAL A 871 2.29 1.41 4.52
C VAL A 871 1.43 2.60 4.85
N ASN A 872 0.46 2.92 4.00
CA ASN A 872 -0.47 4.00 4.28
C ASN A 872 -1.64 3.47 5.10
N VAL A 873 -1.84 3.97 6.31
CA VAL A 873 -2.78 3.44 7.29
C VAL A 873 -3.96 4.38 7.43
N ARG A 874 -5.17 3.81 7.33
CA ARG A 874 -6.41 4.52 7.62
C ARG A 874 -6.56 4.75 9.10
N CYS A 875 -6.86 5.98 9.49
CA CYS A 875 -7.01 6.40 10.87
C CYS A 875 -8.47 6.69 11.22
N CYS A 876 -8.85 6.46 12.46
CA CYS A 876 -10.23 6.54 12.90
C CYS A 876 -10.60 7.99 13.22
N ALA A 877 -11.47 8.60 12.40
CA ALA A 877 -11.94 9.97 12.61
C ALA A 877 -12.84 10.15 13.85
N ALA A 878 -13.30 9.05 14.47
CA ALA A 878 -14.04 9.10 15.73
C ALA A 878 -13.12 9.26 16.96
N LEU A 879 -11.80 9.15 16.80
CA LEU A 879 -10.85 9.32 17.89
C LEU A 879 -10.42 10.79 18.03
N PRO A 880 -10.71 11.46 19.17
CA PRO A 880 -10.30 12.84 19.40
C PRO A 880 -8.79 13.04 19.26
N ALA A 881 -7.98 12.13 19.81
CA ALA A 881 -6.52 12.22 19.77
C ALA A 881 -5.97 12.25 18.33
N TRP A 882 -6.51 11.43 17.43
CA TRP A 882 -6.14 11.47 16.01
C TRP A 882 -6.52 12.81 15.38
N CYS A 883 -7.76 13.26 15.60
CA CYS A 883 -8.25 14.53 15.05
C CYS A 883 -7.44 15.73 15.56
N ASP A 884 -7.04 15.74 16.83
CA ASP A 884 -6.22 16.79 17.42
C ASP A 884 -4.81 16.80 16.84
N PHE A 885 -4.17 15.63 16.77
CA PHE A 885 -2.85 15.48 16.17
C PHE A 885 -2.82 15.96 14.72
N ILE A 886 -3.71 15.45 13.86
CA ILE A 886 -3.61 15.71 12.43
C ILE A 886 -3.98 17.16 12.08
N THR A 887 -4.96 17.75 12.77
CA THR A 887 -5.33 19.15 12.55
C THR A 887 -4.30 20.12 13.12
N TRP A 888 -3.69 19.79 14.26
CA TRP A 888 -2.55 20.54 14.78
C TRP A 888 -1.37 20.51 13.80
N THR A 889 -1.01 19.32 13.30
CA THR A 889 0.08 19.15 12.34
C THR A 889 -0.14 19.98 11.07
N TYR A 890 -1.35 19.94 10.51
CA TYR A 890 -1.67 20.70 9.30
C TYR A 890 -1.65 22.21 9.55
N LYS A 891 -2.10 22.66 10.72
CA LYS A 891 -2.01 24.06 11.11
C LYS A 891 -0.55 24.51 11.22
N GLU A 892 0.28 23.75 11.94
CA GLU A 892 1.71 24.04 12.05
C GLU A 892 2.38 24.09 10.69
N PHE A 893 1.97 23.21 9.77
CA PHE A 893 2.47 23.20 8.40
C PHE A 893 2.09 24.46 7.61
N ILE A 894 0.82 24.89 7.65
CA ILE A 894 0.39 26.16 7.03
C ILE A 894 1.21 27.31 7.58
N ASP A 895 1.26 27.44 8.92
CA ASP A 895 1.92 28.54 9.60
C ASP A 895 3.43 28.55 9.31
N SER A 896 4.04 27.37 9.18
CA SER A 896 5.48 27.23 8.94
C SER A 896 5.87 27.51 7.49
N PHE A 897 5.09 27.05 6.52
CA PHE A 897 5.50 27.03 5.11
C PHE A 897 4.74 28.00 4.20
N ASP A 898 3.73 28.70 4.70
CA ASP A 898 2.88 29.62 3.93
C ASP A 898 2.14 28.90 2.79
N SER A 899 1.57 27.73 3.11
CA SER A 899 0.78 26.92 2.16
C SER A 899 -0.61 27.52 1.94
N ASP A 900 -1.08 27.56 0.69
CA ASP A 900 -2.37 28.12 0.31
C ASP A 900 -3.54 27.13 0.49
N GLY A 901 -3.40 26.17 1.41
CA GLY A 901 -4.36 25.09 1.68
C GLY A 901 -3.81 23.69 1.40
N PHE A 902 -4.68 22.76 0.98
CA PHE A 902 -4.34 21.33 0.87
C PHE A 902 -5.04 20.62 -0.29
N TYR A 903 -4.36 19.62 -0.83
CA TYR A 903 -4.98 18.55 -1.61
C TYR A 903 -5.16 17.31 -0.72
N LEU A 904 -6.39 16.83 -0.59
CA LEU A 904 -6.79 15.68 0.21
C LEU A 904 -7.23 14.54 -0.68
N ASP A 905 -6.38 13.53 -0.83
CA ASP A 905 -6.71 12.29 -1.51
C ASP A 905 -7.56 11.36 -0.64
N ASN A 906 -8.28 10.42 -1.24
CA ASN A 906 -9.15 9.47 -0.54
C ASN A 906 -10.14 10.15 0.42
N SER A 907 -10.75 11.26 0.01
CA SER A 907 -11.65 12.10 0.81
C SER A 907 -13.02 11.43 1.05
N VAL A 908 -13.01 10.28 1.70
CA VAL A 908 -14.17 9.43 1.98
C VAL A 908 -14.10 8.90 3.40
N PRO A 909 -15.24 8.69 4.08
CA PRO A 909 -15.23 8.11 5.41
C PRO A 909 -14.86 6.62 5.35
N HIS A 910 -13.97 6.21 6.25
CA HIS A 910 -13.51 4.84 6.37
C HIS A 910 -14.23 4.10 7.50
N VAL A 911 -14.32 2.77 7.34
CA VAL A 911 -14.88 1.87 8.36
C VAL A 911 -13.80 1.59 9.39
N CYS A 912 -14.13 1.74 10.68
CA CYS A 912 -13.26 1.28 11.75
C CYS A 912 -13.42 -0.24 11.96
N ARG A 913 -12.32 -0.97 11.97
CA ARG A 913 -12.21 -2.42 12.23
C ARG A 913 -11.16 -2.70 13.32
N ASN A 914 -10.70 -1.69 14.03
CA ASN A 914 -9.73 -1.85 15.10
C ASN A 914 -10.45 -2.30 16.36
N GLU A 915 -10.19 -3.54 16.78
CA GLU A 915 -10.84 -4.17 17.93
C GLU A 915 -10.44 -3.55 19.29
N ARG A 916 -9.40 -2.70 19.30
CA ARG A 916 -9.01 -1.92 20.48
C ARG A 916 -9.90 -0.70 20.71
N HIS A 917 -10.66 -0.28 19.70
CA HIS A 917 -11.55 0.88 19.85
C HIS A 917 -12.80 0.49 20.65
N PRO A 918 -13.53 1.46 21.22
CA PRO A 918 -14.84 1.19 21.79
C PRO A 918 -15.73 0.42 20.82
N SER A 919 -16.44 -0.58 21.32
CA SER A 919 -17.21 -1.53 20.50
C SER A 919 -18.23 -0.87 19.57
N GLU A 920 -18.75 0.30 19.95
CA GLU A 920 -19.66 1.14 19.17
C GLU A 920 -19.03 1.76 17.91
N HIS A 921 -17.69 1.70 17.78
CA HIS A 921 -16.95 2.11 16.59
C HIS A 921 -16.69 0.94 15.65
N HIS A 922 -16.78 -0.31 16.13
CA HIS A 922 -16.47 -1.48 15.31
C HIS A 922 -17.41 -1.62 14.13
N ASN A 923 -16.84 -1.84 12.95
CA ASN A 923 -17.51 -1.95 11.66
C ASN A 923 -18.42 -0.76 11.29
N ARG A 924 -18.22 0.39 11.93
CA ARG A 924 -18.99 1.62 11.66
C ARG A 924 -18.24 2.56 10.72
N ARG A 925 -18.96 3.19 9.80
CA ARG A 925 -18.43 4.24 8.92
C ARG A 925 -18.73 5.61 9.52
N HIS A 926 -17.74 6.22 10.17
CA HIS A 926 -17.93 7.45 10.94
C HIS A 926 -18.07 8.72 10.06
N ILE A 927 -19.16 8.84 9.30
CA ILE A 927 -19.45 10.00 8.43
C ILE A 927 -19.50 11.30 9.23
N PHE A 928 -20.18 11.35 10.38
CA PHE A 928 -20.31 12.58 11.17
C PHE A 928 -18.99 12.99 11.80
N ALA A 929 -18.21 12.04 12.33
CA ALA A 929 -16.90 12.36 12.89
C ALA A 929 -15.89 12.76 11.79
N ALA A 930 -15.92 12.09 10.64
CA ALA A 930 -15.12 12.47 9.47
C ALA A 930 -15.51 13.86 8.92
N ARG A 931 -16.81 14.21 8.95
CA ARG A 931 -17.28 15.56 8.62
C ARG A 931 -16.71 16.59 9.59
N GLU A 932 -16.76 16.36 10.90
CA GLU A 932 -16.19 17.29 11.87
C GLU A 932 -14.69 17.48 11.68
N LEU A 933 -13.95 16.40 11.37
CA LEU A 933 -12.54 16.50 11.01
C LEU A 933 -12.33 17.34 9.75
N MET A 934 -13.15 17.15 8.69
CA MET A 934 -13.08 17.97 7.48
C MET A 934 -13.41 19.44 7.76
N LYS A 935 -14.39 19.72 8.62
CA LYS A 935 -14.74 21.08 9.08
C LYS A 935 -13.57 21.74 9.81
N ARG A 936 -12.83 21.00 10.65
CA ARG A 936 -11.60 21.48 11.30
C ARG A 936 -10.51 21.82 10.27
N PHE A 937 -10.28 20.97 9.26
CA PHE A 937 -9.34 21.27 8.18
C PHE A 937 -9.75 22.52 7.38
N TYR A 938 -11.03 22.67 7.09
CA TYR A 938 -11.55 23.84 6.41
C TYR A 938 -11.42 25.10 7.27
N ALA A 939 -11.68 25.01 8.58
CA ALA A 939 -11.52 26.11 9.53
C ALA A 939 -10.07 26.61 9.57
N ILE A 940 -9.09 25.73 9.81
CA ILE A 940 -7.67 26.14 9.86
C ILE A 940 -7.19 26.72 8.53
N THR A 941 -7.73 26.23 7.41
CA THR A 941 -7.38 26.72 6.08
C THR A 941 -7.95 28.12 5.83
N LYS A 942 -9.24 28.32 6.08
CA LYS A 942 -9.97 29.56 5.76
C LYS A 942 -9.77 30.68 6.78
N GLN A 943 -9.51 30.35 8.05
CA GLN A 943 -9.18 31.34 9.07
C GLN A 943 -7.76 31.90 8.90
N ASN A 944 -6.85 31.13 8.29
CA ASN A 944 -5.54 31.63 7.88
C ASN A 944 -5.67 32.65 6.73
N ASP A 945 -6.28 32.24 5.61
CA ASP A 945 -6.69 33.14 4.52
C ASP A 945 -7.99 32.59 3.89
N PRO A 946 -9.08 33.38 3.81
CA PRO A 946 -10.31 32.96 3.14
C PRO A 946 -10.14 32.53 1.67
N ASN A 947 -9.06 32.94 1.00
CA ASN A 947 -8.73 32.60 -0.38
C ASN A 947 -7.95 31.28 -0.53
N ASN A 948 -7.45 30.71 0.57
CA ASN A 948 -6.82 29.40 0.58
C ASN A 948 -7.82 28.34 0.09
N VAL A 949 -7.32 27.27 -0.53
CA VAL A 949 -8.15 26.27 -1.21
C VAL A 949 -8.01 24.89 -0.58
N MET A 950 -9.15 24.23 -0.39
CA MET A 950 -9.19 22.80 -0.07
C MET A 950 -9.70 22.02 -1.27
N VAL A 951 -8.88 21.11 -1.78
CA VAL A 951 -9.20 20.28 -2.96
C VAL A 951 -9.29 18.82 -2.53
N CYS A 952 -10.41 18.16 -2.84
CA CYS A 952 -10.63 16.77 -2.45
C CYS A 952 -10.71 15.82 -3.65
N HIS A 953 -10.07 14.67 -3.57
CA HIS A 953 -10.20 13.58 -4.55
C HIS A 953 -11.10 12.47 -3.99
N MET A 954 -12.13 12.09 -4.75
CA MET A 954 -13.17 11.15 -4.27
C MET A 954 -13.26 9.82 -5.03
N SER A 955 -12.71 9.70 -6.23
CA SER A 955 -12.65 8.46 -7.04
C SER A 955 -13.98 7.70 -7.14
N SER A 956 -15.04 8.35 -7.65
CA SER A 956 -16.43 7.81 -7.71
C SER A 956 -17.07 7.42 -6.36
N ARG A 957 -16.62 8.00 -5.24
CA ARG A 957 -17.20 7.75 -3.92
C ARG A 957 -17.70 9.06 -3.30
N PRO A 958 -18.82 9.61 -3.81
CA PRO A 958 -19.32 10.89 -3.32
C PRO A 958 -19.71 10.80 -1.85
N CYS A 959 -19.36 11.84 -1.08
CA CYS A 959 -19.80 12.00 0.30
C CYS A 959 -20.01 13.49 0.59
N LEU A 960 -21.15 14.03 0.13
CA LEU A 960 -21.48 15.45 0.28
C LEU A 960 -21.31 16.05 1.68
N PRO A 961 -21.61 15.33 2.79
CA PRO A 961 -21.36 15.86 4.14
C PRO A 961 -19.89 16.23 4.40
N LEU A 962 -18.93 15.52 3.79
CA LEU A 962 -17.51 15.88 3.85
C LEU A 962 -17.19 16.94 2.79
N LEU A 963 -17.66 16.72 1.56
CA LEU A 963 -17.33 17.57 0.41
C LEU A 963 -17.93 18.98 0.51
N SER A 964 -18.94 19.23 1.36
CA SER A 964 -19.42 20.58 1.62
C SER A 964 -18.29 21.49 2.10
N PHE A 965 -17.31 20.94 2.81
CA PHE A 965 -16.12 21.62 3.28
C PHE A 965 -14.94 21.58 2.30
N CYS A 966 -15.11 21.39 0.98
CA CYS A 966 -14.01 21.55 0.00
C CYS A 966 -14.35 22.52 -1.13
N ASP A 967 -13.40 23.29 -1.65
CA ASP A 967 -13.66 24.30 -2.70
C ASP A 967 -13.79 23.66 -4.09
N ALA A 968 -13.03 22.60 -4.33
CA ALA A 968 -13.02 21.87 -5.59
C ALA A 968 -12.91 20.37 -5.36
N ILE A 969 -13.46 19.61 -6.29
CA ILE A 969 -13.31 18.16 -6.33
C ILE A 969 -12.49 17.75 -7.54
N VAL A 970 -11.70 16.70 -7.35
CA VAL A 970 -11.06 15.95 -8.43
C VAL A 970 -11.75 14.59 -8.51
N ASP A 971 -12.01 14.13 -9.73
CA ASP A 971 -12.48 12.77 -9.99
C ASP A 971 -12.04 12.30 -11.39
N GLY A 972 -12.22 11.01 -11.69
CA GLY A 972 -12.17 10.49 -13.05
C GLY A 972 -10.97 9.59 -13.37
N GLU A 973 -9.95 9.51 -12.52
CA GLU A 973 -8.79 8.63 -12.72
C GLU A 973 -9.22 7.18 -12.99
N GLN A 974 -10.21 6.70 -12.22
CA GLN A 974 -10.71 5.34 -12.22
C GLN A 974 -11.20 4.87 -13.60
N TYR A 975 -11.69 5.78 -14.46
CA TYR A 975 -12.15 5.44 -15.81
C TYR A 975 -10.99 5.11 -16.75
N GLY A 976 -9.79 5.61 -16.44
CA GLY A 976 -8.57 5.25 -17.13
C GLY A 976 -8.25 3.76 -17.11
N TYR A 977 -8.67 3.05 -16.07
CA TYR A 977 -8.50 1.60 -15.92
C TYR A 977 -9.48 0.78 -16.77
N LEU A 978 -10.54 1.42 -17.28
CA LEU A 978 -11.57 0.78 -18.08
C LEU A 978 -11.34 0.97 -19.58
N LEU A 979 -10.25 1.60 -19.99
CA LEU A 979 -9.86 1.77 -21.39
C LEU A 979 -9.19 0.50 -21.94
N ASP A 980 -9.89 -0.63 -21.80
CA ASP A 980 -9.46 -1.94 -22.28
C ASP A 980 -10.33 -2.43 -23.46
N GLU A 981 -10.07 -3.64 -23.95
CA GLU A 981 -10.80 -4.23 -25.08
C GLU A 981 -12.32 -4.34 -24.84
N ARG A 982 -12.78 -4.39 -23.58
CA ARG A 982 -14.22 -4.44 -23.25
C ARG A 982 -14.94 -3.16 -23.65
N PHE A 983 -14.23 -2.04 -23.71
CA PHE A 983 -14.78 -0.71 -24.01
C PHE A 983 -14.14 -0.07 -25.24
N ASP A 984 -13.54 -0.88 -26.14
CA ASP A 984 -12.90 -0.42 -27.38
C ASP A 984 -11.73 0.57 -27.15
N GLY A 985 -11.24 0.70 -25.91
CA GLY A 985 -10.22 1.69 -25.54
C GLY A 985 -10.70 3.15 -25.56
N HIS A 986 -12.01 3.40 -25.49
CA HIS A 986 -12.62 4.73 -25.61
C HIS A 986 -13.34 5.18 -24.31
N TYR A 987 -13.42 6.48 -24.06
CA TYR A 987 -14.04 7.04 -22.86
C TYR A 987 -15.57 7.07 -22.93
N MET A 988 -16.12 7.32 -24.12
CA MET A 988 -17.56 7.50 -24.31
C MET A 988 -18.41 6.27 -23.90
N PRO A 989 -17.99 5.01 -24.16
CA PRO A 989 -18.71 3.82 -23.67
C PRO A 989 -18.67 3.65 -22.15
N VAL A 990 -17.61 4.15 -21.50
CA VAL A 990 -17.38 3.99 -20.06
C VAL A 990 -18.10 5.08 -19.25
N THR A 991 -18.22 6.27 -19.84
CA THR A 991 -18.72 7.47 -19.16
C THR A 991 -19.89 8.08 -19.93
N PRO A 992 -21.08 7.45 -19.95
CA PRO A 992 -22.25 7.97 -20.66
C PRO A 992 -22.67 9.35 -20.11
N LEU A 993 -23.39 10.14 -20.92
CA LEU A 993 -23.78 11.52 -20.57
C LEU A 993 -24.54 11.63 -19.24
N ASP A 994 -25.41 10.66 -18.94
CA ASP A 994 -26.15 10.65 -17.67
C ASP A 994 -25.22 10.50 -16.47
N ARG A 995 -24.15 9.70 -16.61
CA ARG A 995 -23.12 9.54 -15.58
C ARG A 995 -22.28 10.79 -15.43
N VAL A 996 -21.89 11.44 -16.54
CA VAL A 996 -21.21 12.74 -16.50
C VAL A 996 -22.03 13.74 -15.69
N ARG A 997 -23.33 13.85 -15.98
CA ARG A 997 -24.25 14.77 -15.30
C ARG A 997 -24.49 14.42 -13.83
N ALA A 998 -24.51 13.13 -13.48
CA ALA A 998 -24.80 12.67 -12.12
C ALA A 998 -23.59 12.69 -11.19
N GLU A 999 -22.37 12.49 -11.70
CA GLU A 999 -21.17 12.26 -10.89
C GLU A 999 -20.07 13.30 -11.12
N LEU A 1000 -19.75 13.59 -12.38
CA LEU A 1000 -18.58 14.42 -12.75
C LEU A 1000 -18.93 15.91 -12.83
N MET A 1001 -20.21 16.23 -12.96
CA MET A 1001 -20.75 17.56 -13.10
C MET A 1001 -21.16 18.11 -11.72
N ALA A 1002 -20.18 18.46 -10.90
CA ALA A 1002 -20.38 18.79 -9.47
C ALA A 1002 -20.92 20.20 -9.18
N TRP A 1003 -21.14 21.04 -10.20
CA TRP A 1003 -21.81 22.33 -10.04
C TRP A 1003 -23.21 22.24 -9.41
N GLY A 1004 -23.97 21.17 -9.66
CA GLY A 1004 -25.28 20.90 -9.05
C GLY A 1004 -25.16 20.57 -7.57
N TRP A 1005 -23.96 20.19 -7.12
CA TRP A 1005 -23.60 20.01 -5.72
C TRP A 1005 -23.02 21.28 -5.09
N GLY A 1006 -22.65 22.29 -5.88
CA GLY A 1006 -22.01 23.52 -5.40
C GLY A 1006 -20.50 23.43 -5.28
N LEU A 1007 -19.86 22.54 -6.05
CA LEU A 1007 -18.41 22.30 -6.01
C LEU A 1007 -17.79 22.50 -7.39
N VAL A 1008 -16.55 22.99 -7.45
CA VAL A 1008 -15.82 23.14 -8.72
C VAL A 1008 -15.33 21.77 -9.20
N PRO A 1009 -15.77 21.28 -10.37
CA PRO A 1009 -15.38 19.96 -10.86
C PRO A 1009 -14.08 20.01 -11.68
N PHE A 1010 -13.08 19.24 -11.24
CA PHE A 1010 -11.90 18.89 -12.05
C PHE A 1010 -11.91 17.39 -12.38
N TYR A 1011 -11.68 17.07 -13.64
CA TYR A 1011 -11.42 15.71 -14.08
C TYR A 1011 -9.92 15.44 -14.10
N LEU A 1012 -9.47 14.27 -13.64
CA LEU A 1012 -8.08 13.81 -13.68
C LEU A 1012 -7.87 12.82 -14.84
N PRO A 1013 -7.26 13.24 -15.97
CA PRO A 1013 -6.95 12.32 -17.06
C PRO A 1013 -5.82 11.34 -16.69
N CYS A 1014 -6.15 10.05 -16.64
CA CYS A 1014 -5.20 8.96 -16.41
C CYS A 1014 -5.37 7.85 -17.46
N ASN A 1015 -4.87 8.03 -18.68
CA ASN A 1015 -4.92 6.96 -19.68
C ASN A 1015 -3.88 5.87 -19.31
N ARG A 1016 -4.35 4.69 -18.88
CA ARG A 1016 -3.49 3.53 -18.61
C ARG A 1016 -3.42 2.54 -19.77
N GLY A 1017 -4.03 2.88 -20.91
CA GLY A 1017 -3.92 2.16 -22.16
C GLY A 1017 -2.52 2.27 -22.80
N PRO A 1018 -2.29 1.61 -23.95
CA PRO A 1018 -0.97 1.46 -24.56
C PRO A 1018 -0.30 2.77 -25.00
N ASN A 1019 -1.07 3.84 -25.21
CA ASN A 1019 -0.54 5.18 -25.49
C ASN A 1019 -1.14 6.23 -24.54
N PRO A 1020 -0.51 6.47 -23.36
CA PRO A 1020 -1.01 7.44 -22.38
C PRO A 1020 -1.09 8.89 -22.91
N TRP A 1021 -0.44 9.18 -24.04
CA TRP A 1021 -0.34 10.51 -24.65
C TRP A 1021 -1.18 10.64 -25.94
N ASP A 1022 -2.22 9.84 -26.12
CA ASP A 1022 -3.06 9.90 -27.32
C ASP A 1022 -3.87 11.21 -27.38
N GLU A 1023 -3.56 12.06 -28.37
CA GLU A 1023 -4.26 13.33 -28.60
C GLU A 1023 -5.74 13.12 -28.96
N ASN A 1024 -6.08 12.09 -29.74
CA ASN A 1024 -7.48 11.86 -30.16
C ASN A 1024 -8.32 11.44 -28.96
N LEU A 1025 -7.80 10.56 -28.11
CA LEU A 1025 -8.48 10.15 -26.89
C LEU A 1025 -8.64 11.32 -25.91
N MET A 1026 -7.63 12.20 -25.82
CA MET A 1026 -7.77 13.44 -25.05
C MET A 1026 -8.88 14.33 -25.64
N ARG A 1027 -8.96 14.50 -26.96
CA ARG A 1027 -10.02 15.28 -27.63
C ARG A 1027 -11.40 14.67 -27.43
N GLU A 1028 -11.51 13.35 -27.43
CA GLU A 1028 -12.74 12.62 -27.10
C GLU A 1028 -13.20 12.95 -25.68
N LEU A 1029 -12.30 12.81 -24.69
CA LEU A 1029 -12.58 13.12 -23.29
C LEU A 1029 -12.99 14.58 -23.09
N MET A 1030 -12.31 15.51 -23.78
CA MET A 1030 -12.67 16.92 -23.77
C MET A 1030 -14.04 17.20 -24.38
N GLY A 1031 -14.37 16.49 -25.47
CA GLY A 1031 -15.70 16.54 -26.08
C GLY A 1031 -16.79 16.03 -25.16
N LEU A 1032 -16.50 15.06 -24.30
CA LEU A 1032 -17.43 14.57 -23.30
C LEU A 1032 -17.64 15.59 -22.17
N LEU A 1033 -16.57 16.20 -21.65
CA LEU A 1033 -16.62 16.92 -20.38
C LEU A 1033 -16.81 18.44 -20.50
N LEU A 1034 -16.22 19.09 -21.51
CA LEU A 1034 -16.34 20.55 -21.69
C LEU A 1034 -17.78 21.02 -21.94
N PRO A 1035 -18.64 20.29 -22.68
CA PRO A 1035 -20.05 20.65 -22.80
C PRO A 1035 -20.85 20.60 -21.49
N HIS A 1036 -20.26 20.05 -20.42
CA HIS A 1036 -20.86 20.01 -19.08
C HIS A 1036 -20.22 21.02 -18.12
N GLY A 1037 -19.30 21.86 -18.61
CA GLY A 1037 -18.58 22.83 -17.77
C GLY A 1037 -17.54 22.21 -16.84
N VAL A 1038 -17.12 20.96 -17.08
CA VAL A 1038 -16.11 20.27 -16.26
C VAL A 1038 -14.71 20.73 -16.65
N ARG A 1039 -13.88 21.07 -15.65
CA ARG A 1039 -12.48 21.50 -15.84
C ARG A 1039 -11.54 20.30 -15.70
N PHE A 1040 -10.24 20.51 -15.91
CA PHE A 1040 -9.25 19.43 -15.99
C PHE A 1040 -8.06 19.67 -15.08
N TRP A 1041 -7.55 18.58 -14.49
CA TRP A 1041 -6.16 18.48 -14.13
C TRP A 1041 -5.32 18.56 -15.41
N MET A 1042 -4.27 19.39 -15.41
CA MET A 1042 -3.34 19.59 -16.53
C MET A 1042 -2.41 18.37 -16.76
N SER A 1043 -2.96 17.17 -16.93
CA SER A 1043 -2.29 15.89 -17.23
C SER A 1043 -2.87 15.23 -18.49
N GLY A 1044 -2.49 13.98 -18.80
CA GLY A 1044 -2.91 13.30 -20.03
C GLY A 1044 -2.16 13.85 -21.25
N HIS A 1045 -2.71 14.85 -21.96
CA HIS A 1045 -2.01 15.52 -23.07
C HIS A 1045 -2.00 17.06 -22.88
N PRO A 1046 -1.13 17.61 -22.00
CA PRO A 1046 -1.18 19.00 -21.54
C PRO A 1046 -1.09 20.05 -22.65
N LYS A 1047 -0.38 19.74 -23.76
CA LYS A 1047 -0.25 20.66 -24.90
C LYS A 1047 -1.58 20.88 -25.63
N THR A 1048 -2.35 19.83 -25.86
CA THR A 1048 -3.67 19.94 -26.53
C THR A 1048 -4.70 20.52 -25.58
N LEU A 1049 -4.69 20.05 -24.33
CA LEU A 1049 -5.54 20.59 -23.27
C LEU A 1049 -5.33 22.10 -23.11
N GLY A 1050 -4.07 22.55 -22.99
CA GLY A 1050 -3.72 23.97 -22.89
C GLY A 1050 -4.23 24.80 -24.07
N ARG A 1051 -4.00 24.36 -25.32
CA ARG A 1051 -4.48 25.07 -26.52
C ARG A 1051 -5.99 25.27 -26.53
N VAL A 1052 -6.75 24.26 -26.15
CA VAL A 1052 -8.22 24.34 -26.12
C VAL A 1052 -8.70 25.23 -24.98
N LEU A 1053 -8.12 25.09 -23.78
CA LEU A 1053 -8.48 25.93 -22.64
C LEU A 1053 -8.12 27.40 -22.90
N ASP A 1054 -7.00 27.70 -23.56
CA ASP A 1054 -6.63 29.08 -23.95
C ASP A 1054 -7.70 29.72 -24.86
N VAL A 1055 -8.31 28.95 -25.77
CA VAL A 1055 -9.41 29.42 -26.63
C VAL A 1055 -10.66 29.74 -25.80
N ILE A 1056 -11.03 28.85 -24.87
CA ILE A 1056 -12.21 29.02 -24.02
C ILE A 1056 -12.00 30.19 -23.07
N ASP A 1057 -10.88 30.22 -22.35
CA ASP A 1057 -10.53 31.26 -21.38
C ASP A 1057 -10.40 32.62 -22.07
N GLY A 1058 -9.91 32.67 -23.32
CA GLY A 1058 -9.87 33.88 -24.15
C GLY A 1058 -11.24 34.44 -24.55
N PHE A 1059 -12.31 33.65 -24.45
CA PHE A 1059 -13.70 34.13 -24.56
C PHE A 1059 -14.21 34.77 -23.25
N GLN A 1060 -13.47 34.61 -22.15
CA GLN A 1060 -13.78 35.09 -20.81
C GLN A 1060 -15.10 34.49 -20.28
N PRO A 1061 -15.12 33.16 -20.02
CA PRO A 1061 -16.33 32.44 -19.64
C PRO A 1061 -16.95 32.97 -18.34
N ASP A 1062 -16.15 33.51 -17.41
CA ASP A 1062 -16.66 34.13 -16.17
C ASP A 1062 -17.47 35.41 -16.38
N GLN A 1063 -17.40 36.02 -17.57
CA GLN A 1063 -18.22 37.16 -17.97
C GLN A 1063 -19.35 36.76 -18.93
N ALA A 1064 -19.50 35.46 -19.20
CA ALA A 1064 -20.47 34.91 -20.14
C ALA A 1064 -21.54 34.09 -19.42
N THR A 1065 -22.68 33.92 -20.07
CA THR A 1065 -23.68 32.92 -19.66
C THR A 1065 -23.31 31.58 -20.27
N PHE A 1066 -23.09 30.55 -19.45
CA PHE A 1066 -22.99 29.18 -19.94
C PHE A 1066 -24.37 28.65 -20.35
N LEU A 1067 -24.42 28.01 -21.52
CA LEU A 1067 -25.63 27.55 -22.19
C LEU A 1067 -25.46 26.05 -22.47
N PRO A 1068 -25.86 25.18 -21.54
CA PRO A 1068 -25.78 23.75 -21.74
C PRO A 1068 -26.90 23.24 -22.66
N TYR A 1069 -26.67 22.10 -23.32
CA TYR A 1069 -27.59 21.53 -24.30
C TYR A 1069 -28.99 21.21 -23.73
N TRP A 1070 -29.10 20.86 -22.44
CA TRP A 1070 -30.39 20.58 -21.79
C TRP A 1070 -31.20 21.84 -21.47
N SER A 1071 -30.58 23.03 -21.45
CA SER A 1071 -31.27 24.30 -21.18
C SER A 1071 -31.68 25.05 -22.45
N VAL A 1072 -31.26 24.59 -23.63
CA VAL A 1072 -31.60 25.19 -24.93
C VAL A 1072 -32.32 24.13 -25.78
N PRO A 1073 -33.67 24.09 -25.80
CA PRO A 1073 -34.46 23.08 -26.52
C PRO A 1073 -34.04 22.87 -27.97
N ALA A 1074 -33.68 23.95 -28.70
CA ALA A 1074 -33.20 23.84 -30.08
C ALA A 1074 -31.86 23.09 -30.22
N TRP A 1075 -31.03 23.08 -29.17
CA TRP A 1075 -29.78 22.32 -29.10
C TRP A 1075 -30.01 20.92 -28.50
N GLY A 1076 -30.90 20.80 -27.51
CA GLY A 1076 -31.31 19.53 -26.92
C GLY A 1076 -31.95 18.57 -27.92
N ARG A 1077 -32.66 19.07 -28.95
CA ARG A 1077 -33.22 18.25 -30.05
C ARG A 1077 -32.16 17.68 -31.01
N ALA A 1078 -30.98 18.29 -31.13
CA ALA A 1078 -29.86 17.69 -31.87
C ALA A 1078 -29.21 16.54 -31.09
N ALA A 1079 -29.48 16.43 -29.77
CA ALA A 1079 -28.86 15.46 -28.86
C ALA A 1079 -29.62 14.14 -28.68
N GLN A 1080 -30.87 14.02 -29.17
CA GLN A 1080 -31.65 12.78 -29.01
C GLN A 1080 -31.81 11.94 -30.29
N GLU A 1081 -31.51 12.48 -31.48
CA GLU A 1081 -31.64 11.70 -32.73
C GLU A 1081 -30.29 11.23 -33.31
N ASP A 1082 -29.13 11.77 -32.89
CA ASP A 1082 -27.86 11.55 -33.61
C ASP A 1082 -26.57 11.53 -32.74
N GLU A 1083 -26.62 11.38 -31.41
CA GLU A 1083 -25.39 11.37 -30.56
C GLU A 1083 -24.49 12.64 -30.70
N LEU A 1084 -25.10 13.81 -30.92
CA LEU A 1084 -24.42 15.11 -31.03
C LEU A 1084 -24.71 15.98 -29.81
N VAL A 1085 -23.68 16.58 -29.20
CA VAL A 1085 -23.84 17.45 -28.02
C VAL A 1085 -23.40 18.87 -28.32
N VAL A 1086 -24.27 19.86 -28.07
CA VAL A 1086 -24.00 21.27 -28.32
C VAL A 1086 -24.25 22.12 -27.09
N SER A 1087 -23.19 22.67 -26.52
CA SER A 1087 -23.25 23.66 -25.45
C SER A 1087 -22.43 24.89 -25.82
N GLY A 1088 -22.47 25.95 -25.03
CA GLY A 1088 -21.65 27.12 -25.33
C GLY A 1088 -21.70 28.23 -24.31
N TYR A 1089 -21.05 29.34 -24.63
CA TYR A 1089 -21.02 30.55 -23.83
C TYR A 1089 -21.56 31.72 -24.65
N ARG A 1090 -22.32 32.62 -24.03
CA ARG A 1090 -22.82 33.84 -24.66
C ARG A 1090 -22.41 35.08 -23.89
N ARG A 1091 -21.87 36.07 -24.58
CA ARG A 1091 -21.50 37.39 -24.02
C ARG A 1091 -21.67 38.48 -25.08
N ASP A 1092 -22.46 39.51 -24.79
CA ASP A 1092 -22.64 40.71 -25.64
C ASP A 1092 -22.93 40.44 -27.14
N GLY A 1093 -23.73 39.42 -27.44
CA GLY A 1093 -24.03 38.99 -28.81
C GLY A 1093 -22.94 38.15 -29.49
N GLU A 1094 -21.82 37.91 -28.82
CA GLU A 1094 -20.85 36.86 -29.18
C GLU A 1094 -21.27 35.51 -28.58
N VAL A 1095 -20.94 34.42 -29.29
CA VAL A 1095 -21.19 33.05 -28.87
C VAL A 1095 -19.96 32.19 -29.12
N LEU A 1096 -19.58 31.38 -28.14
CA LEU A 1096 -18.62 30.30 -28.28
C LEU A 1096 -19.35 28.96 -28.18
N LEU A 1097 -19.43 28.21 -29.26
CA LEU A 1097 -20.05 26.88 -29.30
C LEU A 1097 -19.01 25.79 -29.04
N LEU A 1098 -19.42 24.79 -28.28
CA LEU A 1098 -18.76 23.51 -28.06
C LEU A 1098 -19.64 22.45 -28.74
N VAL A 1099 -19.19 21.94 -29.90
CA VAL A 1099 -19.94 20.99 -30.73
C VAL A 1099 -19.22 19.65 -30.73
N THR A 1100 -19.78 18.68 -30.01
CA THR A 1100 -19.21 17.34 -29.87
C THR A 1100 -20.00 16.33 -30.70
N ASN A 1101 -19.29 15.40 -31.34
CA ASN A 1101 -19.85 14.22 -31.94
C ASN A 1101 -19.45 12.97 -31.14
N LEU A 1102 -20.44 12.31 -30.53
CA LEU A 1102 -20.22 11.11 -29.73
C LEU A 1102 -20.22 9.82 -30.57
N ASN A 1103 -20.67 9.88 -31.84
CA ASN A 1103 -20.60 8.73 -32.74
C ASN A 1103 -19.16 8.39 -33.12
N ALA A 1104 -18.91 7.14 -33.49
CA ALA A 1104 -17.67 6.72 -34.15
C ALA A 1104 -17.49 7.33 -35.57
N ALA A 1105 -18.59 7.62 -36.27
CA ALA A 1105 -18.56 8.17 -37.63
C ALA A 1105 -18.58 9.70 -37.64
N ASP A 1106 -17.94 10.32 -38.65
CA ASP A 1106 -18.05 11.75 -38.92
C ASP A 1106 -19.50 12.19 -39.15
N ARG A 1107 -19.88 13.36 -38.63
CA ARG A 1107 -21.23 13.94 -38.80
C ARG A 1107 -21.20 15.38 -39.27
N SER A 1108 -22.20 15.74 -40.08
CA SER A 1108 -22.51 17.14 -40.44
C SER A 1108 -23.56 17.68 -39.49
N VAL A 1109 -23.29 18.79 -38.84
CA VAL A 1109 -24.11 19.36 -37.76
C VAL A 1109 -24.67 20.71 -38.19
N ARG A 1110 -25.93 20.95 -37.84
CA ARG A 1110 -26.62 22.24 -38.01
C ARG A 1110 -27.03 22.77 -36.63
N VAL A 1111 -26.40 23.87 -36.20
CA VAL A 1111 -26.64 24.47 -34.88
C VAL A 1111 -27.46 25.76 -35.05
N PRO A 1112 -28.76 25.75 -34.70
CA PRO A 1112 -29.59 26.96 -34.76
C PRO A 1112 -29.20 27.96 -33.67
N LEU A 1113 -29.16 29.26 -34.01
CA LEU A 1113 -28.76 30.32 -33.08
C LEU A 1113 -29.89 31.27 -32.67
N ALA A 1114 -31.04 31.19 -33.36
CA ALA A 1114 -32.14 32.15 -33.20
C ALA A 1114 -32.63 32.29 -31.75
N GLU A 1115 -32.70 31.17 -31.01
CA GLU A 1115 -33.11 31.17 -29.60
C GLU A 1115 -32.07 31.84 -28.70
N VAL A 1116 -30.78 31.55 -28.92
CA VAL A 1116 -29.68 32.01 -28.08
C VAL A 1116 -29.34 33.48 -28.28
N LEU A 1117 -29.50 33.96 -29.51
CA LEU A 1117 -29.25 35.35 -29.91
C LEU A 1117 -30.49 36.24 -29.85
N LYS A 1118 -31.60 35.77 -29.25
CA LYS A 1118 -32.82 36.58 -29.12
C LYS A 1118 -32.49 37.92 -28.45
N GLY A 1119 -32.83 39.02 -29.15
CA GLY A 1119 -32.53 40.39 -28.70
C GLY A 1119 -31.12 40.91 -29.03
N HIS A 1120 -30.30 40.15 -29.76
CA HIS A 1120 -28.98 40.55 -30.22
C HIS A 1120 -28.88 40.47 -31.75
N ALA A 1121 -27.96 41.24 -32.34
CA ALA A 1121 -27.69 41.16 -33.77
C ALA A 1121 -27.03 39.82 -34.13
N MET A 1122 -27.33 39.30 -35.32
CA MET A 1122 -26.67 38.11 -35.83
C MET A 1122 -25.17 38.38 -36.06
N PRO A 1123 -24.27 37.47 -35.62
CA PRO A 1123 -22.85 37.57 -35.90
C PRO A 1123 -22.55 37.67 -37.40
N ALA A 1124 -21.59 38.53 -37.77
CA ALA A 1124 -21.18 38.72 -39.16
C ALA A 1124 -20.20 37.63 -39.66
N ALA A 1125 -19.58 36.89 -38.74
CA ALA A 1125 -18.55 35.90 -39.04
C ALA A 1125 -18.61 34.69 -38.10
N VAL A 1126 -18.11 33.57 -38.60
CA VAL A 1126 -17.89 32.32 -37.86
C VAL A 1126 -16.45 31.89 -38.06
N ARG A 1127 -15.77 31.47 -36.99
CA ARG A 1127 -14.39 30.96 -37.04
C ARG A 1127 -14.22 29.75 -36.14
N ASP A 1128 -13.32 28.86 -36.54
CA ASP A 1128 -12.76 27.85 -35.65
C ASP A 1128 -11.37 28.31 -35.19
N PRO A 1129 -11.27 28.84 -33.96
CA PRO A 1129 -10.00 29.33 -33.42
C PRO A 1129 -9.00 28.22 -33.08
N LEU A 1130 -9.41 26.95 -33.05
CA LEU A 1130 -8.56 25.83 -32.62
C LEU A 1130 -7.86 25.17 -33.80
N ASP A 1131 -8.63 24.77 -34.82
CA ASP A 1131 -8.16 23.93 -35.94
C ASP A 1131 -8.32 24.62 -37.30
N GLY A 1132 -8.99 25.78 -37.37
CA GLY A 1132 -9.17 26.54 -38.62
C GLY A 1132 -10.04 25.85 -39.68
N LEU A 1133 -10.76 24.79 -39.29
CA LEU A 1133 -11.59 24.02 -40.19
C LEU A 1133 -12.84 24.82 -40.64
N PRO A 1134 -13.34 24.62 -41.87
CA PRO A 1134 -14.50 25.34 -42.38
C PRO A 1134 -15.74 25.21 -41.49
N ALA A 1135 -16.48 26.32 -41.36
CA ALA A 1135 -17.82 26.41 -40.80
C ALA A 1135 -18.57 27.54 -41.53
N ALA A 1136 -19.87 27.40 -41.76
CA ALA A 1136 -20.68 28.38 -42.47
C ALA A 1136 -21.83 28.88 -41.58
N LEU A 1137 -22.15 30.17 -41.67
CA LEU A 1137 -23.34 30.75 -41.06
C LEU A 1137 -24.38 30.98 -42.17
N LEU A 1138 -25.47 30.23 -42.13
CA LEU A 1138 -26.57 30.26 -43.11
C LEU A 1138 -27.88 30.44 -42.37
N ASP A 1139 -28.62 31.52 -42.65
CA ASP A 1139 -29.96 31.77 -42.11
C ASP A 1139 -30.09 31.51 -40.60
N SER A 1140 -29.20 32.14 -39.81
CA SER A 1140 -29.12 31.97 -38.35
C SER A 1140 -28.76 30.57 -37.84
N THR A 1141 -28.14 29.75 -38.69
CA THR A 1141 -27.70 28.39 -38.38
C THR A 1141 -26.23 28.21 -38.71
N VAL A 1142 -25.44 27.66 -37.79
CA VAL A 1142 -24.06 27.25 -38.06
C VAL A 1142 -24.06 25.86 -38.67
N GLN A 1143 -23.42 25.70 -39.82
CA GLN A 1143 -23.20 24.40 -40.45
C GLN A 1143 -21.72 24.05 -40.41
N LEU A 1144 -21.40 22.86 -39.90
CA LEU A 1144 -20.03 22.36 -39.78
C LEU A 1144 -19.98 20.83 -39.85
N LYS A 1145 -18.80 20.28 -40.14
CA LYS A 1145 -18.51 18.86 -40.00
C LYS A 1145 -17.67 18.62 -38.75
N VAL A 1146 -18.00 17.59 -37.98
CA VAL A 1146 -17.29 17.15 -36.77
C VAL A 1146 -16.87 15.69 -36.96
N LYS A 1147 -15.60 15.38 -36.67
CA LYS A 1147 -15.10 14.01 -36.75
C LYS A 1147 -15.77 13.11 -35.71
N GLY A 1148 -15.81 11.80 -35.95
CA GLY A 1148 -16.25 10.84 -34.93
C GLY A 1148 -15.45 10.98 -33.63
N ARG A 1149 -16.12 10.82 -32.49
CA ARG A 1149 -15.54 10.88 -31.12
C ARG A 1149 -14.68 12.13 -30.90
N ASN A 1150 -15.15 13.30 -31.34
CA ASN A 1150 -14.36 14.53 -31.33
C ASN A 1150 -15.18 15.80 -31.03
N LEU A 1151 -14.49 16.88 -30.69
CA LEU A 1151 -15.03 18.19 -30.37
C LEU A 1151 -14.58 19.23 -31.40
N ARG A 1152 -15.46 20.16 -31.74
CA ARG A 1152 -15.12 21.43 -32.39
C ARG A 1152 -15.56 22.63 -31.56
N ILE A 1153 -14.73 23.66 -31.58
CA ILE A 1153 -14.99 24.93 -30.90
C ILE A 1153 -15.20 26.00 -31.96
N ILE A 1154 -16.35 26.66 -31.92
CA ILE A 1154 -16.73 27.67 -32.93
C ILE A 1154 -17.01 28.98 -32.24
N ARG A 1155 -16.30 30.04 -32.64
CA ARG A 1155 -16.54 31.39 -32.15
C ARG A 1155 -17.32 32.21 -33.19
N LEU A 1156 -18.38 32.86 -32.73
CA LEU A 1156 -19.21 33.79 -33.48
C LEU A 1156 -19.19 35.15 -32.79
N GLY A 1157 -18.87 36.22 -33.51
CA GLY A 1157 -18.66 37.54 -32.92
C GLY A 1157 -17.65 38.37 -33.72
N ARG A 1158 -17.14 39.46 -33.13
CA ARG A 1158 -16.15 40.32 -33.81
C ARG A 1158 -14.75 39.69 -33.90
#